data_AF-A0A9N7MY08-F1
#
_entry.id   AF-A0A9N7MY08-F1
#
_cell.length_a   1.000
_cell.length_b   1.000
_cell.length_c   1.000
_cell.angle_alpha   90.00
_cell.angle_beta   90.00
_cell.angle_gamma   90.00
#
_symmetry.space_group_name_H-M   'P 1'
#
loop_
_entity.id
_entity.type
_entity.pdbx_description
1 polymer ?
#
loop_
_entity_poly.entity_id
_entity_poly.type
_entity_poly.pdbx_seq_one_letter_code
_entity_poly.pdbx_strand_id
1 'polypeptide(L)'
;MARLVIGYGGSAAAAFGYLYAFVWITIHLLAASQGAPDESSSHRAEYRYPFVGPASSFSPPSSSSAASPGEESAYDYIIVGGGTAGCPLAATLSRNYTVLVLERGGAPFANPNVTFMENFHISLADISPTSASQMFISTDGVFNSRARVLGGGTCINAGFYTRASASFIKKVGWDAKLVNESYPWIEKQIVFQPQPSLWQKAVRDGLLEAGVSPFNGFTYDHKYGTKVGGTIFDRFGRRHTAAELLASANPEKIDVLVHATVQKIEFDTTGERPKATGVIFKDEKGIIHRATLSKGPKSEIIVSSGAIGSPQLLLLSGIGPKAELEKLNISVVLDNEFVGKDVADNPLNTIYVPTNGPVKQSLIATVGITKKGVYIEASSGFGQSSDSIRWDHGIASAEIGQLSTIPPKQRTHEAIHHFRRSKRSLPHEAFFGGFILEKVAMPLSKGQISLHNTNIDDNPRITFNYFSHPADVARCVDGIRIIERIVRSKHFANLTTIDRETNERLLNMSVRANVNLLPKHTNDTRSLEQFCKDTVITIWHYHGGCHVGRVVGPDYRVFGVGSLRVVDGSTFYDSPGTNPQATVMMMGRYMGVKILRERLGKAAGVRGGVAAGGRSSALCNGSYNNNTLVISNGQQQRHMGMPTKGNRRTSAAALCKIHCFCWQRRKAVATV
;
A
#
# COMPACT_ATOMS: atom_id res chain seq x y z
N MET A 1 -66.23 -25.15 47.40
CA MET A 1 -66.19 -24.26 48.59
C MET A 1 -65.16 -23.19 48.32
N ALA A 2 -65.21 -21.94 48.74
CA ALA A 2 -66.19 -21.02 49.34
C ALA A 2 -65.38 -19.71 49.62
N ARG A 3 -66.01 -18.57 49.91
CA ARG A 3 -65.37 -17.23 49.96
C ARG A 3 -64.61 -16.92 51.27
N LEU A 4 -63.60 -16.04 51.19
CA LEU A 4 -63.25 -14.83 52.01
C LEU A 4 -61.75 -14.50 51.73
N VAL A 5 -61.25 -13.33 51.31
CA VAL A 5 -61.49 -11.89 51.58
C VAL A 5 -60.98 -11.37 52.94
N ILE A 6 -59.70 -10.97 52.99
CA ILE A 6 -59.07 -9.76 53.60
C ILE A 6 -57.74 -9.52 52.82
N GLY A 7 -57.20 -8.31 52.55
CA GLY A 7 -57.78 -6.97 52.71
C GLY A 7 -56.81 -5.76 52.82
N TYR A 8 -55.48 -5.89 52.65
CA TYR A 8 -54.52 -4.79 52.93
C TYR A 8 -53.98 -4.07 51.67
N GLY A 9 -54.32 -2.78 51.54
CA GLY A 9 -53.63 -1.82 50.66
C GLY A 9 -52.60 -0.98 51.43
N GLY A 10 -51.57 -0.48 50.73
CA GLY A 10 -50.60 0.48 51.29
C GLY A 10 -49.12 0.07 51.22
N SER A 11 -48.57 -0.06 50.00
CA SER A 11 -47.09 0.00 49.83
C SER A 11 -46.59 0.24 48.39
N ALA A 12 -47.37 -0.07 47.35
CA ALA A 12 -46.88 0.02 45.97
C ALA A 12 -46.59 1.46 45.48
N ALA A 13 -47.37 2.45 45.90
CA ALA A 13 -47.24 3.83 45.41
C ALA A 13 -45.97 4.55 45.91
N ALA A 14 -45.53 4.28 47.14
CA ALA A 14 -44.33 4.91 47.71
C ALA A 14 -43.05 4.41 47.02
N ALA A 15 -42.94 3.10 46.79
CA ALA A 15 -41.76 2.50 46.15
C ALA A 15 -41.53 3.02 44.71
N PHE A 16 -42.60 3.23 43.94
CA PHE A 16 -42.49 3.81 42.60
C PHE A 16 -42.06 5.29 42.61
N GLY A 17 -42.53 6.08 43.58
CA GLY A 17 -42.13 7.49 43.72
C GLY A 17 -40.64 7.65 44.00
N TYR A 18 -40.08 6.85 44.92
CA TYR A 18 -38.64 6.89 45.22
C TYR A 18 -37.78 6.42 44.05
N LEU A 19 -38.20 5.39 43.31
CA LEU A 19 -37.44 4.92 42.14
C LEU A 19 -37.45 5.95 41.01
N TYR A 20 -38.58 6.61 40.74
CA TYR A 20 -38.66 7.69 39.75
C TYR A 20 -37.80 8.89 40.15
N ALA A 21 -37.84 9.30 41.42
CA ALA A 21 -37.01 10.40 41.92
C ALA A 21 -35.51 10.10 41.81
N PHE A 22 -35.09 8.88 42.16
CA PHE A 22 -33.68 8.47 42.03
C PHE A 22 -33.22 8.45 40.57
N VAL A 23 -34.03 7.91 39.66
CA VAL A 23 -33.72 7.90 38.22
C VAL A 23 -33.68 9.31 37.64
N TRP A 24 -34.63 10.19 38.01
CA TRP A 24 -34.62 11.60 37.58
C TRP A 24 -33.40 12.37 38.08
N ILE A 25 -33.07 12.25 39.37
CA ILE A 25 -31.91 12.91 39.97
C ILE A 25 -30.61 12.39 39.35
N THR A 26 -30.50 11.09 39.07
CA THR A 26 -29.32 10.51 38.41
C THR A 26 -29.19 10.99 36.96
N ILE A 27 -30.30 11.05 36.21
CA ILE A 27 -30.30 11.58 34.83
C ILE A 27 -29.97 13.07 34.81
N HIS A 28 -30.47 13.88 35.75
CA HIS A 28 -30.16 15.31 35.81
C HIS A 28 -28.75 15.60 36.34
N LEU A 29 -28.18 14.79 37.25
CA LEU A 29 -26.77 14.90 37.62
C LEU A 29 -25.84 14.48 36.46
N LEU A 30 -26.20 13.46 35.68
CA LEU A 30 -25.48 13.09 34.47
C LEU A 30 -25.58 14.18 33.38
N ALA A 31 -26.78 14.75 33.15
CA ALA A 31 -26.98 15.84 32.21
C ALA A 31 -26.28 17.14 32.62
N ALA A 32 -26.26 17.48 33.91
CA ALA A 32 -25.52 18.63 34.44
C ALA A 32 -23.99 18.42 34.46
N SER A 33 -23.51 17.16 34.38
CA SER A 33 -22.09 16.85 34.19
C SER A 33 -21.62 16.90 32.73
N GLN A 34 -22.55 16.89 31.78
CA GLN A 34 -22.27 17.12 30.35
C GLN A 34 -22.28 18.62 30.08
N GLY A 35 -21.18 19.28 30.46
CA GLY A 35 -20.83 20.55 29.84
C GLY A 35 -20.80 20.39 28.31
N ALA A 36 -21.07 21.47 27.57
CA ALA A 36 -20.93 21.47 26.11
C ALA A 36 -19.58 20.85 25.74
N PRO A 37 -19.51 19.99 24.70
CA PRO A 37 -18.28 19.29 24.36
C PRO A 37 -17.20 20.32 24.10
N ASP A 38 -16.21 20.37 25.01
CA ASP A 38 -15.05 21.26 24.92
C ASP A 38 -14.45 21.12 23.51
N GLU A 39 -14.25 22.23 22.81
CA GLU A 39 -13.67 22.22 21.46
C GLU A 39 -12.29 21.53 21.46
N SER A 40 -11.57 21.58 22.59
CA SER A 40 -10.32 20.83 22.77
C SER A 40 -10.53 19.31 22.71
N SER A 41 -11.68 18.82 23.18
CA SER A 41 -12.04 17.39 23.24
C SER A 41 -12.51 16.85 21.90
N SER A 42 -13.31 17.61 21.14
CA SER A 42 -13.74 17.25 19.79
C SER A 42 -12.56 17.30 18.81
N HIS A 43 -11.73 18.33 18.89
CA HIS A 43 -10.49 18.44 18.10
C HIS A 43 -9.52 17.28 18.40
N ARG A 44 -9.38 16.87 19.67
CA ARG A 44 -8.59 15.67 20.02
C ARG A 44 -9.18 14.37 19.48
N ALA A 45 -10.51 14.25 19.41
CA ALA A 45 -11.17 13.07 18.86
C ALA A 45 -10.98 12.95 17.33
N GLU A 46 -11.07 14.07 16.61
CA GLU A 46 -10.94 14.12 15.15
C GLU A 46 -9.49 13.94 14.68
N TYR A 47 -8.56 14.76 15.19
CA TYR A 47 -7.19 14.85 14.66
C TYR A 47 -6.14 14.05 15.47
N ARG A 48 -6.47 13.65 16.71
CA ARG A 48 -5.65 12.89 17.67
C ARG A 48 -4.34 13.54 18.15
N TYR A 49 -3.61 14.21 17.27
CA TYR A 49 -2.33 14.86 17.57
C TYR A 49 -2.48 16.38 17.48
N PRO A 50 -1.85 17.15 18.39
CA PRO A 50 -2.04 18.61 18.45
C PRO A 50 -1.46 19.37 17.25
N PHE A 51 -0.54 18.75 16.51
CA PHE A 51 0.10 19.29 15.30
C PHE A 51 -0.63 18.89 14.00
N VAL A 52 -1.79 18.22 14.10
CA VAL A 52 -2.63 17.88 12.95
C VAL A 52 -3.86 18.79 12.98
N GLY A 53 -4.14 19.48 11.87
CA GLY A 53 -5.27 20.40 11.74
C GLY A 53 -5.75 20.55 10.28
N PRO A 54 -6.88 21.22 10.06
CA PRO A 54 -7.41 21.49 8.72
C PRO A 54 -6.53 22.49 7.96
N ALA A 55 -6.52 22.41 6.63
CA ALA A 55 -5.68 23.27 5.80
C ALA A 55 -5.94 24.77 5.98
N SER A 56 -7.17 25.18 6.28
CA SER A 56 -7.47 26.59 6.58
C SER A 56 -6.97 27.08 7.94
N SER A 57 -6.42 26.22 8.82
CA SER A 57 -5.68 26.67 10.00
C SER A 57 -4.24 27.08 9.69
N PHE A 58 -3.80 26.98 8.43
CA PHE A 58 -2.49 27.43 8.00
C PHE A 58 -2.34 28.94 8.20
N SER A 59 -1.68 29.29 9.29
CA SER A 59 -1.17 30.63 9.54
C SER A 59 0.34 30.59 9.33
N PRO A 60 0.92 31.54 8.57
CA PRO A 60 2.36 31.71 8.57
C PRO A 60 2.85 31.92 10.02
N PRO A 61 3.76 31.09 10.59
CA PRO A 61 4.35 31.33 11.90
C PRO A 61 4.71 32.81 12.10
N SER A 62 4.04 33.42 13.09
CA SER A 62 4.25 34.81 13.42
C SER A 62 5.66 35.01 13.97
N SER A 63 6.33 36.04 13.45
CA SER A 63 7.67 36.39 13.91
C SER A 63 7.66 36.64 15.42
N SER A 64 8.48 35.90 16.17
CA SER A 64 8.94 36.38 17.47
C SER A 64 9.57 37.76 17.26
N SER A 65 9.02 38.77 17.93
CA SER A 65 9.22 40.21 17.72
C SER A 65 10.66 40.66 17.39
N ALA A 66 11.03 40.67 16.09
CA ALA A 66 12.16 41.43 15.49
C ALA A 66 12.31 41.28 13.95
N ALA A 67 11.37 40.67 13.21
CA ALA A 67 11.53 40.44 11.77
C ALA A 67 10.99 41.59 10.90
N SER A 68 11.69 41.90 9.81
CA SER A 68 11.31 42.90 8.82
C SER A 68 10.10 42.47 7.98
N PRO A 69 9.30 43.41 7.43
CA PRO A 69 8.18 43.04 6.56
C PRO A 69 8.69 42.36 5.28
N GLY A 70 8.35 41.07 5.09
CA GLY A 70 8.67 40.32 3.86
C GLY A 70 9.13 38.87 4.04
N GLU A 71 9.27 38.35 5.27
CA GLU A 71 9.59 36.92 5.46
C GLU A 71 8.32 36.06 5.58
N GLU A 72 7.93 35.45 4.46
CA GLU A 72 6.94 34.36 4.45
C GLU A 72 7.43 33.17 5.30
N SER A 73 6.49 32.45 5.91
CA SER A 73 6.78 31.28 6.74
C SER A 73 7.46 30.15 5.98
N ALA A 74 8.66 29.78 6.42
CA ALA A 74 9.55 28.93 5.65
C ALA A 74 9.98 27.67 6.42
N TYR A 75 9.77 26.50 5.81
CA TYR A 75 10.07 25.18 6.40
C TYR A 75 11.35 24.57 5.84
N ASP A 76 12.10 23.82 6.66
CA ASP A 76 13.26 23.07 6.16
C ASP A 76 12.83 21.98 5.16
N TYR A 77 11.69 21.34 5.41
CA TYR A 77 11.12 20.35 4.49
C TYR A 77 9.61 20.54 4.34
N ILE A 78 9.14 20.46 3.10
CA ILE A 78 7.71 20.34 2.78
C ILE A 78 7.49 18.96 2.17
N ILE A 79 6.65 18.15 2.81
CA ILE A 79 6.30 16.79 2.38
C ILE A 79 4.92 16.82 1.76
N VAL A 80 4.84 16.52 0.46
CA VAL A 80 3.58 16.55 -0.29
C VAL A 80 3.00 15.14 -0.36
N GLY A 81 1.96 14.91 0.44
CA GLY A 81 1.32 13.61 0.66
C GLY A 81 1.66 13.05 2.03
N GLY A 82 0.69 13.07 2.95
CA GLY A 82 0.75 12.44 4.28
C GLY A 82 0.52 10.93 4.20
N GLY A 83 1.16 10.29 3.22
CA GLY A 83 0.90 8.90 2.86
C GLY A 83 1.75 7.88 3.60
N THR A 84 1.73 6.65 3.08
CA THR A 84 2.44 5.49 3.64
C THR A 84 3.96 5.70 3.81
N ALA A 85 4.60 6.45 2.91
CA ALA A 85 5.99 6.87 3.08
C ALA A 85 6.12 8.25 3.77
N GLY A 86 5.19 9.17 3.50
CA GLY A 86 5.22 10.55 3.99
C GLY A 86 5.18 10.65 5.52
N CYS A 87 4.28 9.94 6.21
CA CYS A 87 4.19 9.99 7.67
C CYS A 87 5.48 9.55 8.40
N PRO A 88 6.05 8.35 8.15
CA PRO A 88 7.30 7.95 8.81
C PRO A 88 8.53 8.78 8.38
N LEU A 89 8.51 9.37 7.18
CA LEU A 89 9.52 10.34 6.75
C LEU A 89 9.43 11.63 7.59
N ALA A 90 8.24 12.23 7.68
CA ALA A 90 7.98 13.45 8.43
C ALA A 90 8.34 13.32 9.91
N ALA A 91 7.84 12.26 10.56
CA ALA A 91 8.14 11.94 11.96
C ALA A 91 9.63 11.68 12.23
N THR A 92 10.40 11.33 11.19
CA THR A 92 11.84 11.16 11.31
C THR A 92 12.56 12.51 11.14
N LEU A 93 12.20 13.32 10.14
CA LEU A 93 12.87 14.61 9.86
C LEU A 93 12.60 15.68 10.95
N SER A 94 11.38 15.71 11.52
CA SER A 94 10.99 16.72 12.53
C SER A 94 11.80 16.67 13.82
N ARG A 95 12.54 15.58 14.06
CA ARG A 95 13.48 15.45 15.18
C ARG A 95 14.54 16.55 15.21
N ASN A 96 14.93 17.07 14.04
CA ASN A 96 15.98 18.08 13.92
C ASN A 96 15.51 19.35 13.20
N TYR A 97 14.61 19.24 12.21
CA TYR A 97 14.26 20.26 11.24
C TYR A 97 12.77 20.64 11.28
N THR A 98 12.37 21.80 10.78
CA THR A 98 10.94 22.14 10.65
C THR A 98 10.32 21.43 9.45
N VAL A 99 9.15 20.82 9.63
CA VAL A 99 8.51 19.97 8.61
C VAL A 99 7.04 20.31 8.45
N LEU A 100 6.65 20.74 7.24
CA LEU A 100 5.24 20.82 6.85
C LEU A 100 4.84 19.55 6.09
N VAL A 101 3.72 18.94 6.47
CA VAL A 101 3.09 17.84 5.73
C VAL A 101 1.76 18.33 5.17
N LEU A 102 1.57 18.20 3.86
CA LEU A 102 0.33 18.56 3.18
C LEU A 102 -0.35 17.29 2.68
N GLU A 103 -1.55 16.99 3.20
CA GLU A 103 -2.37 15.85 2.79
C GLU A 103 -3.72 16.34 2.27
N ARG A 104 -4.09 15.92 1.05
CA ARG A 104 -5.35 16.31 0.40
C ARG A 104 -6.60 15.68 1.01
N GLY A 105 -6.46 14.56 1.71
CA GLY A 105 -7.55 13.91 2.44
C GLY A 105 -7.69 14.35 3.88
N GLY A 106 -8.75 13.87 4.55
CA GLY A 106 -8.99 14.11 5.98
C GLY A 106 -8.16 13.20 6.91
N ALA A 107 -8.45 13.29 8.22
CA ALA A 107 -7.86 12.42 9.24
C ALA A 107 -8.59 11.06 9.34
N PRO A 108 -7.89 9.94 9.63
CA PRO A 108 -8.50 8.62 9.71
C PRO A 108 -9.18 8.31 11.05
N PHE A 109 -8.85 9.04 12.13
CA PHE A 109 -9.02 8.55 13.51
C PHE A 109 -10.47 8.46 13.99
N ALA A 110 -11.32 9.40 13.57
CA ALA A 110 -12.75 9.42 13.89
C ALA A 110 -13.62 8.65 12.89
N ASN A 111 -13.06 8.13 11.79
CA ASN A 111 -13.82 7.46 10.74
C ASN A 111 -13.90 5.93 11.01
N PRO A 112 -15.07 5.38 11.38
CA PRO A 112 -15.21 3.95 11.68
C PRO A 112 -15.08 3.05 10.45
N ASN A 113 -15.36 3.56 9.24
CA ASN A 113 -15.21 2.80 8.00
C ASN A 113 -13.74 2.55 7.66
N VAL A 114 -12.88 3.52 7.98
CA VAL A 114 -11.41 3.40 7.90
C VAL A 114 -10.87 2.58 9.08
N THR A 115 -11.37 2.82 10.29
CA THR A 115 -10.79 2.31 11.53
C THR A 115 -11.01 0.82 11.77
N PHE A 116 -12.10 0.21 11.33
CA PHE A 116 -12.41 -1.19 11.64
C PHE A 116 -12.29 -2.13 10.43
N MET A 117 -11.66 -3.29 10.66
CA MET A 117 -11.43 -4.33 9.64
C MET A 117 -12.73 -4.78 8.95
N GLU A 118 -13.83 -4.86 9.71
CA GLU A 118 -15.13 -5.29 9.19
C GLU A 118 -15.64 -4.37 8.06
N ASN A 119 -15.40 -3.06 8.19
CA ASN A 119 -15.81 -2.03 7.24
C ASN A 119 -14.85 -1.83 6.06
N PHE A 120 -13.81 -2.67 5.91
CA PHE A 120 -12.82 -2.58 4.81
C PHE A 120 -13.46 -2.41 3.43
N HIS A 121 -14.52 -3.16 3.14
CA HIS A 121 -15.24 -3.09 1.86
C HIS A 121 -16.09 -1.81 1.75
N ILE A 122 -16.71 -1.34 2.84
CA ILE A 122 -17.45 -0.06 2.91
C ILE A 122 -16.52 1.10 2.58
N SER A 123 -15.32 1.13 3.15
CA SER A 123 -14.33 2.18 2.86
C SER A 123 -13.86 2.21 1.40
N LEU A 124 -13.96 1.09 0.66
CA LEU A 124 -13.68 1.03 -0.78
C LEU A 124 -14.94 1.27 -1.64
N ALA A 125 -16.12 1.21 -1.04
CA ALA A 125 -17.42 1.49 -1.65
C ALA A 125 -17.88 2.93 -1.53
N ASP A 126 -17.32 3.67 -0.58
CA ASP A 126 -17.61 5.08 -0.39
C ASP A 126 -17.10 5.91 -1.59
N ILE A 127 -18.03 6.38 -2.41
CA ILE A 127 -17.80 7.27 -3.56
C ILE A 127 -18.02 8.75 -3.20
N SER A 128 -18.18 9.10 -1.93
CA SER A 128 -18.45 10.47 -1.50
C SER A 128 -17.28 11.43 -1.82
N PRO A 129 -17.55 12.74 -1.99
CA PRO A 129 -16.50 13.74 -2.18
C PRO A 129 -15.45 13.79 -1.05
N THR A 130 -15.77 13.30 0.14
CA THR A 130 -14.88 13.23 1.31
C THR A 130 -14.29 11.84 1.59
N SER A 131 -14.66 10.81 0.81
CA SER A 131 -14.20 9.44 0.96
C SER A 131 -12.67 9.31 1.04
N ALA A 132 -12.21 8.46 1.96
CA ALA A 132 -10.82 8.05 2.12
C ALA A 132 -10.27 7.23 0.92
N SER A 133 -11.16 6.72 0.06
CA SER A 133 -10.87 5.97 -1.16
C SER A 133 -11.37 6.73 -2.38
N GLN A 134 -10.46 7.33 -3.15
CA GLN A 134 -10.81 7.86 -4.47
C GLN A 134 -10.76 6.74 -5.50
N MET A 135 -11.94 6.31 -5.96
CA MET A 135 -12.09 5.36 -7.06
C MET A 135 -11.52 5.93 -8.37
N PHE A 136 -10.99 5.07 -9.23
CA PHE A 136 -10.72 5.35 -10.64
C PHE A 136 -10.92 4.08 -11.49
N ILE A 137 -10.97 4.26 -12.81
CA ILE A 137 -10.98 3.15 -13.77
C ILE A 137 -9.75 3.35 -14.66
N SER A 138 -8.92 2.32 -14.76
CA SER A 138 -7.82 2.30 -15.73
C SER A 138 -8.37 2.27 -17.16
N THR A 139 -7.59 2.73 -18.15
CA THR A 139 -7.98 2.64 -19.57
C THR A 139 -8.17 1.20 -20.04
N ASP A 140 -7.55 0.25 -19.34
CA ASP A 140 -7.73 -1.19 -19.50
C ASP A 140 -9.15 -1.67 -19.13
N GLY A 141 -9.96 -0.85 -18.45
CA GLY A 141 -11.29 -1.19 -17.95
C GLY A 141 -11.30 -1.82 -16.55
N VAL A 142 -10.17 -1.88 -15.86
CA VAL A 142 -10.08 -2.40 -14.48
C VAL A 142 -10.39 -1.28 -13.48
N PHE A 143 -11.35 -1.53 -12.59
CA PHE A 143 -11.67 -0.66 -11.44
C PHE A 143 -10.55 -0.69 -10.40
N ASN A 144 -10.27 0.46 -9.80
CA ASN A 144 -9.14 0.63 -8.89
C ASN A 144 -9.42 1.78 -7.89
N SER A 145 -8.60 1.90 -6.85
CA SER A 145 -8.70 2.94 -5.82
C SER A 145 -7.33 3.50 -5.46
N ARG A 146 -7.26 4.81 -5.20
CA ARG A 146 -6.15 5.46 -4.49
C ARG A 146 -6.62 6.11 -3.20
N ALA A 147 -5.76 6.12 -2.20
CA ALA A 147 -6.09 6.76 -0.93
C ALA A 147 -6.20 8.30 -1.07
N ARG A 148 -7.01 8.87 -0.17
CA ARG A 148 -7.20 10.32 0.03
C ARG A 148 -7.51 10.54 1.52
N VAL A 149 -6.51 10.30 2.36
CA VAL A 149 -6.61 10.33 3.83
C VAL A 149 -5.20 10.30 4.42
N LEU A 150 -4.99 10.96 5.56
CA LEU A 150 -3.72 10.89 6.30
C LEU A 150 -3.40 9.43 6.69
N GLY A 151 -2.18 8.98 6.41
CA GLY A 151 -1.74 7.57 6.45
C GLY A 151 -1.81 6.85 5.08
N GLY A 152 -2.47 7.46 4.09
CA GLY A 152 -2.55 6.97 2.71
C GLY A 152 -3.10 5.54 2.60
N GLY A 153 -2.46 4.72 1.76
CA GLY A 153 -2.94 3.36 1.46
C GLY A 153 -3.11 2.44 2.68
N THR A 154 -2.40 2.70 3.79
CA THR A 154 -2.56 1.92 5.03
C THR A 154 -3.96 2.04 5.65
N CYS A 155 -4.68 3.13 5.36
CA CYS A 155 -6.02 3.40 5.86
C CYS A 155 -7.11 2.60 5.11
N ILE A 156 -6.87 2.20 3.86
CA ILE A 156 -7.89 1.53 3.03
C ILE A 156 -7.48 0.12 2.56
N ASN A 157 -6.26 -0.35 2.85
CA ASN A 157 -5.79 -1.66 2.39
C ASN A 157 -6.32 -2.85 3.23
N ALA A 158 -6.01 -4.07 2.78
CA ALA A 158 -6.37 -5.32 3.47
C ALA A 158 -5.42 -5.70 4.64
N GLY A 159 -4.53 -4.80 5.08
CA GLY A 159 -3.75 -4.90 6.31
C GLY A 159 -2.58 -5.87 6.38
N PHE A 160 -2.41 -6.80 5.43
CA PHE A 160 -1.32 -7.79 5.45
C PHE A 160 0.08 -7.15 5.40
N TYR A 161 0.95 -7.53 6.35
CA TYR A 161 2.29 -6.98 6.53
C TYR A 161 3.39 -8.03 6.23
N THR A 162 4.26 -7.73 5.28
CA THR A 162 5.48 -8.50 5.01
C THR A 162 6.61 -7.56 4.59
N ARG A 163 7.83 -7.79 5.09
CA ARG A 163 9.06 -7.14 4.63
C ARG A 163 9.38 -7.53 3.19
N ALA A 164 10.20 -6.73 2.53
CA ALA A 164 10.79 -7.09 1.26
C ALA A 164 11.76 -8.28 1.38
N SER A 165 12.02 -8.95 0.26
CA SER A 165 13.08 -9.95 0.19
C SER A 165 14.47 -9.30 0.27
N ALA A 166 15.45 -10.00 0.85
CA ALA A 166 16.84 -9.53 0.85
C ALA A 166 17.40 -9.29 -0.57
N SER A 167 16.92 -10.05 -1.57
CA SER A 167 17.22 -9.83 -2.98
C SER A 167 16.66 -8.51 -3.52
N PHE A 168 15.45 -8.10 -3.12
CA PHE A 168 14.90 -6.79 -3.47
C PHE A 168 15.73 -5.66 -2.84
N ILE A 169 16.00 -5.74 -1.53
CA ILE A 169 16.82 -4.76 -0.80
C ILE A 169 18.19 -4.56 -1.46
N LYS A 170 18.84 -5.67 -1.85
CA LYS A 170 20.11 -5.64 -2.60
C LYS A 170 19.95 -5.04 -4.00
N LYS A 171 18.90 -5.38 -4.75
CA LYS A 171 18.63 -4.88 -6.12
C LYS A 171 18.46 -3.36 -6.14
N VAL A 172 17.76 -2.78 -5.15
CA VAL A 172 17.53 -1.33 -5.06
C VAL A 172 18.69 -0.56 -4.38
N GLY A 173 19.74 -1.24 -3.93
CA GLY A 173 20.92 -0.61 -3.35
C GLY A 173 20.70 0.05 -1.98
N TRP A 174 19.74 -0.43 -1.19
CA TRP A 174 19.52 0.10 0.16
C TRP A 174 20.49 -0.49 1.18
N ASP A 175 20.94 0.36 2.10
CA ASP A 175 21.80 -0.01 3.23
C ASP A 175 21.05 -0.97 4.16
N ALA A 176 21.55 -2.20 4.27
CA ALA A 176 20.89 -3.26 5.04
C ALA A 176 20.80 -2.96 6.55
N LYS A 177 21.71 -2.15 7.11
CA LYS A 177 21.67 -1.73 8.52
C LYS A 177 20.54 -0.74 8.72
N LEU A 178 20.42 0.29 7.88
CA LEU A 178 19.31 1.24 7.92
C LEU A 178 17.95 0.57 7.69
N VAL A 179 17.87 -0.43 6.81
CA VAL A 179 16.66 -1.24 6.60
C VAL A 179 16.30 -2.03 7.87
N ASN A 180 17.29 -2.67 8.51
CA ASN A 180 17.12 -3.43 9.75
C ASN A 180 16.87 -2.54 10.99
N GLU A 181 17.21 -1.25 10.94
CA GLU A 181 16.80 -0.25 11.94
C GLU A 181 15.37 0.27 11.69
N SER A 182 14.92 0.29 10.43
CA SER A 182 13.67 0.93 10.01
C SER A 182 12.45 0.00 10.10
N TYR A 183 12.56 -1.27 9.68
CA TYR A 183 11.44 -2.22 9.82
C TYR A 183 11.00 -2.42 11.29
N PRO A 184 11.89 -2.74 12.26
CA PRO A 184 11.48 -2.99 13.64
C PRO A 184 10.93 -1.75 14.36
N TRP A 185 11.25 -0.54 13.89
CA TRP A 185 10.65 0.68 14.42
C TRP A 185 9.17 0.80 14.05
N ILE A 186 8.78 0.36 12.85
CA ILE A 186 7.37 0.31 12.42
C ILE A 186 6.64 -0.83 13.14
N GLU A 187 7.27 -2.01 13.16
CA GLU A 187 6.68 -3.23 13.70
C GLU A 187 6.26 -3.08 15.17
N LYS A 188 7.10 -2.43 15.98
CA LYS A 188 6.83 -2.17 17.41
C LYS A 188 5.68 -1.20 17.69
N GLN A 189 5.25 -0.41 16.70
CA GLN A 189 4.22 0.63 16.89
C GLN A 189 2.84 0.20 16.38
N ILE A 190 2.76 -0.43 15.20
CA ILE A 190 1.49 -0.63 14.48
C ILE A 190 1.30 -2.02 13.85
N VAL A 191 2.14 -3.03 14.19
CA VAL A 191 2.08 -4.35 13.54
C VAL A 191 1.90 -5.47 14.56
N PHE A 192 0.96 -6.36 14.26
CA PHE A 192 0.53 -7.46 15.11
C PHE A 192 0.71 -8.81 14.42
N GLN A 193 0.74 -9.88 15.21
CA GLN A 193 0.59 -11.24 14.71
C GLN A 193 -0.91 -11.55 14.60
N PRO A 194 -1.43 -11.91 13.40
CA PRO A 194 -2.84 -12.23 13.23
C PRO A 194 -3.17 -13.57 13.89
N GLN A 195 -4.46 -13.78 14.18
CA GLN A 195 -5.02 -15.08 14.56
C GLN A 195 -5.75 -15.68 13.36
N PRO A 196 -5.17 -16.67 12.64
CA PRO A 196 -5.79 -17.20 11.43
C PRO A 196 -7.15 -17.85 11.69
N SER A 197 -8.15 -17.44 10.90
CA SER A 197 -9.49 -18.04 10.89
C SER A 197 -9.44 -19.50 10.40
N LEU A 198 -10.55 -20.24 10.53
CA LEU A 198 -10.68 -21.58 9.95
C LEU A 198 -10.38 -21.58 8.44
N TRP A 199 -10.85 -20.55 7.73
CA TRP A 199 -10.54 -20.32 6.32
C TRP A 199 -9.03 -20.17 6.07
N GLN A 200 -8.37 -19.25 6.77
CA GLN A 200 -6.93 -19.00 6.60
C GLN A 200 -6.08 -20.23 6.95
N LYS A 201 -6.57 -21.11 7.85
CA LYS A 201 -5.95 -22.41 8.18
C LYS A 201 -6.17 -23.45 7.06
N ALA A 202 -7.38 -23.57 6.53
CA ALA A 202 -7.67 -24.45 5.39
C ALA A 202 -6.85 -24.06 4.14
N VAL A 203 -6.71 -22.76 3.86
CA VAL A 203 -5.83 -22.23 2.80
C VAL A 203 -4.37 -22.59 3.06
N ARG A 204 -3.88 -22.43 4.30
CA ARG A 204 -2.49 -22.81 4.67
C ARG A 204 -2.23 -24.28 4.39
N ASP A 205 -3.14 -25.15 4.80
CA ASP A 205 -2.93 -26.59 4.69
C ASP A 205 -3.12 -27.08 3.25
N GLY A 206 -4.12 -26.55 2.54
CA GLY A 206 -4.32 -26.80 1.11
C GLY A 206 -3.17 -26.26 0.23
N LEU A 207 -2.50 -25.16 0.62
CA LEU A 207 -1.27 -24.69 -0.03
C LEU A 207 -0.12 -25.67 0.10
N LEU A 208 0.04 -26.27 1.29
CA LEU A 208 1.05 -27.30 1.55
C LEU A 208 0.75 -28.58 0.76
N GLU A 209 -0.52 -29.02 0.72
CA GLU A 209 -0.98 -30.14 -0.10
C GLU A 209 -0.81 -29.88 -1.61
N ALA A 210 -1.01 -28.64 -2.06
CA ALA A 210 -0.69 -28.19 -3.42
C ALA A 210 0.82 -28.01 -3.71
N GLY A 211 1.70 -28.32 -2.75
CA GLY A 211 3.15 -28.33 -2.91
C GLY A 211 3.85 -26.98 -2.67
N VAL A 212 3.15 -25.96 -2.16
CA VAL A 212 3.73 -24.65 -1.80
C VAL A 212 4.43 -24.73 -0.43
N SER A 213 5.50 -25.51 -0.40
CA SER A 213 6.29 -25.86 0.78
C SER A 213 7.62 -25.07 0.85
N PRO A 214 8.27 -24.96 2.03
CA PRO A 214 7.86 -25.45 3.35
C PRO A 214 6.80 -24.56 4.01
N PHE A 215 6.30 -24.96 5.19
CA PHE A 215 5.63 -24.03 6.10
C PHE A 215 6.67 -23.25 6.91
N ASN A 216 6.69 -21.93 6.78
CA ASN A 216 7.64 -21.04 7.45
C ASN A 216 7.14 -20.51 8.80
N GLY A 217 5.98 -20.97 9.29
CA GLY A 217 5.37 -20.44 10.50
C GLY A 217 4.87 -19.00 10.33
N PHE A 218 4.88 -18.24 11.43
CA PHE A 218 4.71 -16.79 11.41
C PHE A 218 6.07 -16.12 11.14
N THR A 219 6.12 -15.19 10.20
CA THR A 219 7.29 -14.36 9.95
C THR A 219 6.91 -13.08 9.19
N TYR A 220 7.61 -11.97 9.45
CA TYR A 220 7.50 -10.78 8.60
C TYR A 220 8.28 -10.94 7.28
N ASP A 221 9.25 -11.84 7.18
CA ASP A 221 10.11 -11.94 6.00
C ASP A 221 9.37 -12.51 4.78
N HIS A 222 9.66 -11.99 3.58
CA HIS A 222 9.19 -12.57 2.33
C HIS A 222 10.05 -13.79 1.95
N LYS A 223 9.49 -15.00 2.09
CA LYS A 223 10.20 -16.30 1.92
C LYS A 223 9.34 -17.25 1.08
N TYR A 224 9.97 -18.03 0.21
CA TYR A 224 9.27 -19.07 -0.56
C TYR A 224 8.64 -20.14 0.34
N GLY A 225 7.53 -20.72 -0.13
CA GLY A 225 6.68 -21.64 0.62
C GLY A 225 5.46 -20.95 1.23
N THR A 226 4.79 -21.61 2.16
CA THR A 226 3.61 -21.09 2.87
C THR A 226 4.05 -20.38 4.15
N LYS A 227 3.43 -19.25 4.48
CA LYS A 227 3.67 -18.51 5.73
C LYS A 227 2.40 -17.86 6.26
N VAL A 228 2.42 -17.50 7.55
CA VAL A 228 1.54 -16.47 8.12
C VAL A 228 2.34 -15.17 8.20
N GLY A 229 1.79 -14.07 7.69
CA GLY A 229 2.40 -12.75 7.75
C GLY A 229 1.98 -11.95 8.99
N GLY A 230 2.44 -10.70 9.08
CA GLY A 230 1.91 -9.73 10.03
C GLY A 230 0.60 -9.12 9.55
N THR A 231 -0.01 -8.31 10.41
CA THR A 231 -1.16 -7.47 10.08
C THR A 231 -1.05 -6.13 10.78
N ILE A 232 -1.64 -5.07 10.21
CA ILE A 232 -1.83 -3.78 10.90
C ILE A 232 -3.15 -3.71 11.69
N PHE A 233 -3.97 -4.77 11.66
CA PHE A 233 -5.16 -4.88 12.50
C PHE A 233 -4.81 -5.54 13.83
N ASP A 234 -5.22 -4.95 14.95
CA ASP A 234 -5.04 -5.55 16.27
C ASP A 234 -6.05 -6.68 16.55
N ARG A 235 -5.98 -7.25 17.76
CA ARG A 235 -6.84 -8.37 18.18
C ARG A 235 -8.34 -8.04 18.22
N PHE A 236 -8.70 -6.76 18.22
CA PHE A 236 -10.09 -6.27 18.20
C PHE A 236 -10.55 -5.88 16.79
N GLY A 237 -9.69 -6.04 15.77
CA GLY A 237 -10.00 -5.63 14.40
C GLY A 237 -9.86 -4.13 14.16
N ARG A 238 -9.33 -3.35 15.12
CA ARG A 238 -8.97 -1.96 14.89
C ARG A 238 -7.71 -1.90 14.03
N ARG A 239 -7.76 -1.09 12.99
CA ARG A 239 -6.66 -0.75 12.09
C ARG A 239 -5.70 0.23 12.77
N HIS A 240 -4.42 -0.07 12.65
CA HIS A 240 -3.33 0.85 12.98
C HIS A 240 -2.68 1.32 11.66
N THR A 241 -2.37 2.61 11.51
CA THR A 241 -2.04 3.20 10.19
C THR A 241 -0.70 3.93 10.19
N ALA A 242 -0.17 4.24 9.00
CA ALA A 242 1.04 5.04 8.89
C ALA A 242 0.89 6.44 9.53
N ALA A 243 -0.33 6.96 9.67
CA ALA A 243 -0.59 8.22 10.39
C ALA A 243 -0.21 8.13 11.87
N GLU A 244 -0.35 6.96 12.51
CA GLU A 244 0.00 6.79 13.93
C GLU A 244 1.52 6.81 14.17
N LEU A 245 2.32 6.59 13.12
CA LEU A 245 3.78 6.75 13.18
C LEU A 245 4.20 8.22 13.40
N LEU A 246 3.29 9.18 13.19
CA LEU A 246 3.48 10.58 13.58
C LEU A 246 3.57 10.79 15.10
N ALA A 247 3.12 9.82 15.92
CA ALA A 247 3.34 9.87 17.38
C ALA A 247 4.83 9.92 17.78
N SER A 248 5.74 9.55 16.87
CA SER A 248 7.19 9.63 17.04
C SER A 248 7.83 10.94 16.54
N ALA A 249 7.03 11.90 16.07
CA ALA A 249 7.47 13.23 15.63
C ALA A 249 7.79 14.15 16.81
N ASN A 250 8.58 15.20 16.58
CA ASN A 250 8.64 16.32 17.52
C ASN A 250 7.45 17.26 17.25
N PRO A 251 6.51 17.46 18.20
CA PRO A 251 5.32 18.29 18.01
C PRO A 251 5.63 19.79 17.83
N GLU A 252 6.81 20.27 18.25
CA GLU A 252 7.24 21.67 18.10
C GLU A 252 7.89 21.97 16.75
N LYS A 253 8.04 20.95 15.89
CA LYS A 253 8.79 21.02 14.62
C LYS A 253 8.07 20.37 13.45
N ILE A 254 6.79 20.05 13.62
CA ILE A 254 5.97 19.47 12.58
C ILE A 254 4.61 20.15 12.55
N ASP A 255 4.14 20.45 11.35
CA ASP A 255 2.77 20.88 11.08
C ASP A 255 2.19 19.91 10.04
N VAL A 256 0.99 19.40 10.28
CA VAL A 256 0.32 18.43 9.40
C VAL A 256 -1.05 18.95 9.03
N LEU A 257 -1.17 19.43 7.80
CA LEU A 257 -2.41 19.97 7.26
C LEU A 257 -3.15 18.89 6.48
N VAL A 258 -4.35 18.53 6.95
CA VAL A 258 -5.30 17.69 6.21
C VAL A 258 -6.24 18.56 5.39
N HIS A 259 -6.81 17.98 4.33
CA HIS A 259 -7.54 18.71 3.27
C HIS A 259 -6.70 19.76 2.49
N ALA A 260 -5.36 19.67 2.57
CA ALA A 260 -4.43 20.53 1.84
C ALA A 260 -4.09 19.93 0.47
N THR A 261 -4.82 20.34 -0.57
CA THR A 261 -4.60 19.85 -1.93
C THR A 261 -3.54 20.68 -2.65
N VAL A 262 -2.30 20.20 -2.65
CA VAL A 262 -1.17 20.82 -3.38
C VAL A 262 -1.46 20.84 -4.88
N GLN A 263 -1.54 22.04 -5.46
CA GLN A 263 -1.85 22.29 -6.86
C GLN A 263 -0.60 22.21 -7.74
N LYS A 264 0.51 22.82 -7.29
CA LYS A 264 1.75 22.94 -8.06
C LYS A 264 2.97 23.14 -7.15
N ILE A 265 4.13 22.66 -7.60
CA ILE A 265 5.44 23.03 -7.06
C ILE A 265 5.93 24.29 -7.78
N GLU A 266 6.53 25.22 -7.02
CA GLU A 266 7.12 26.44 -7.54
C GLU A 266 8.64 26.33 -7.65
N PHE A 267 9.21 27.00 -8.65
CA PHE A 267 10.62 26.94 -8.98
C PHE A 267 11.20 28.32 -9.23
N ASP A 268 12.39 28.55 -8.67
CA ASP A 268 13.32 29.55 -9.19
C ASP A 268 14.01 28.95 -10.42
N THR A 269 13.89 29.64 -11.56
CA THR A 269 14.47 29.26 -12.86
C THR A 269 15.53 30.25 -13.34
N THR A 270 15.99 31.16 -12.47
CA THR A 270 16.99 32.19 -12.82
C THR A 270 18.43 31.65 -12.88
N GLY A 271 18.72 30.56 -12.18
CA GLY A 271 20.02 29.88 -12.22
C GLY A 271 20.13 28.80 -13.31
N GLU A 272 21.32 28.20 -13.44
CA GLU A 272 21.61 27.14 -14.43
C GLU A 272 20.66 25.93 -14.41
N ARG A 273 19.99 25.70 -13.27
CA ARG A 273 19.06 24.59 -13.06
C ARG A 273 17.87 25.07 -12.22
N PRO A 274 16.63 24.69 -12.57
CA PRO A 274 15.46 24.97 -11.75
C PRO A 274 15.66 24.48 -10.31
N LYS A 275 15.33 25.31 -9.33
CA LYS A 275 15.35 24.95 -7.90
C LYS A 275 13.96 25.09 -7.33
N ALA A 276 13.42 24.02 -6.73
CA ALA A 276 12.13 24.08 -6.07
C ALA A 276 12.21 25.01 -4.84
N THR A 277 11.26 25.94 -4.71
CA THR A 277 11.24 27.01 -3.69
C THR A 277 10.05 26.92 -2.75
N GLY A 278 8.93 26.36 -3.20
CA GLY A 278 7.70 26.29 -2.43
C GLY A 278 6.63 25.46 -3.14
N VAL A 279 5.44 25.44 -2.56
CA VAL A 279 4.24 24.81 -3.13
C VAL A 279 3.03 25.71 -2.96
N ILE A 280 2.17 25.69 -3.97
CA ILE A 280 0.83 26.28 -3.91
C ILE A 280 -0.15 25.16 -3.55
N PHE A 281 -1.00 25.36 -2.55
CA PHE A 281 -2.04 24.41 -2.15
C PHE A 281 -3.39 25.08 -1.94
N LYS A 282 -4.45 24.29 -2.04
CA LYS A 282 -5.85 24.69 -1.84
C LYS A 282 -6.36 24.06 -0.56
N ASP A 283 -7.01 24.83 0.31
CA ASP A 283 -7.64 24.31 1.53
C ASP A 283 -9.06 23.77 1.29
N GLU A 284 -9.73 23.29 2.35
CA GLU A 284 -11.08 22.75 2.30
C GLU A 284 -12.16 23.80 1.95
N LYS A 285 -11.83 25.09 2.05
CA LYS A 285 -12.70 26.23 1.71
C LYS A 285 -12.45 26.75 0.29
N GLY A 286 -11.48 26.18 -0.42
CA GLY A 286 -11.08 26.59 -1.76
C GLY A 286 -10.11 27.77 -1.80
N ILE A 287 -9.61 28.23 -0.64
CA ILE A 287 -8.63 29.31 -0.54
C ILE A 287 -7.26 28.78 -0.95
N ILE A 288 -6.52 29.59 -1.70
CA ILE A 288 -5.17 29.27 -2.17
C ILE A 288 -4.14 29.80 -1.18
N HIS A 289 -3.26 28.90 -0.75
CA HIS A 289 -2.17 29.13 0.20
C HIS A 289 -0.82 28.84 -0.46
N ARG A 290 0.24 29.46 0.08
CA ARG A 290 1.64 29.32 -0.37
C ARG A 290 2.49 28.91 0.82
N ALA A 291 3.26 27.84 0.67
CA ALA A 291 4.25 27.41 1.66
C ALA A 291 5.64 27.36 1.01
N THR A 292 6.63 28.02 1.63
CA THR A 292 7.98 28.15 1.06
C THR A 292 9.01 27.37 1.87
N LEU A 293 10.13 27.04 1.21
CA LEU A 293 11.29 26.45 1.87
C LEU A 293 12.13 27.52 2.56
N SER A 294 12.69 27.18 3.73
CA SER A 294 13.71 28.01 4.37
C SER A 294 14.88 28.26 3.43
N LYS A 295 15.51 29.43 3.53
CA LYS A 295 16.67 29.86 2.69
C LYS A 295 17.92 28.97 2.86
N GLY A 296 17.86 27.90 3.66
CA GLY A 296 18.96 26.99 3.91
C GLY A 296 19.38 26.20 2.66
N PRO A 297 20.69 25.96 2.43
CA PRO A 297 21.20 25.20 1.27
C PRO A 297 20.90 23.69 1.34
N LYS A 298 20.10 23.27 2.34
CA LYS A 298 19.80 21.89 2.70
C LYS A 298 18.29 21.60 2.72
N SER A 299 17.46 22.62 2.53
CA SER A 299 16.00 22.56 2.57
C SER A 299 15.43 22.03 1.26
N GLU A 300 14.41 21.16 1.32
CA GLU A 300 13.94 20.37 0.17
C GLU A 300 12.43 20.06 0.24
N ILE A 301 11.75 20.13 -0.91
CA ILE A 301 10.41 19.54 -1.09
C ILE A 301 10.57 18.04 -1.36
N ILE A 302 9.77 17.21 -0.68
CA ILE A 302 9.75 15.76 -0.88
C ILE A 302 8.33 15.32 -1.25
N VAL A 303 8.14 14.95 -2.51
CA VAL A 303 6.87 14.41 -2.99
C VAL A 303 6.73 12.96 -2.52
N SER A 304 5.66 12.69 -1.79
CA SER A 304 5.31 11.37 -1.21
C SER A 304 3.85 11.01 -1.53
N SER A 305 3.33 11.52 -2.66
CA SER A 305 1.94 11.45 -3.11
C SER A 305 1.55 10.12 -3.79
N GLY A 306 2.45 9.14 -3.75
CA GLY A 306 2.23 7.78 -4.23
C GLY A 306 2.39 7.62 -5.74
N ALA A 307 2.30 6.36 -6.18
CA ALA A 307 2.49 5.94 -7.57
C ALA A 307 1.63 6.69 -8.62
N ILE A 308 0.53 7.32 -8.21
CA ILE A 308 -0.34 8.13 -9.08
C ILE A 308 -0.14 9.63 -8.84
N GLY A 309 -0.19 10.07 -7.58
CA GLY A 309 -0.15 11.51 -7.25
C GLY A 309 1.21 12.15 -7.52
N SER A 310 2.30 11.40 -7.34
CA SER A 310 3.66 11.94 -7.54
C SER A 310 3.99 12.25 -9.00
N PRO A 311 3.79 11.35 -9.99
CA PRO A 311 3.93 11.72 -11.40
C PRO A 311 2.88 12.75 -11.83
N GLN A 312 1.64 12.69 -11.33
CA GLN A 312 0.61 13.71 -11.61
C GLN A 312 1.07 15.12 -11.20
N LEU A 313 1.61 15.27 -9.98
CA LEU A 313 2.08 16.55 -9.48
C LEU A 313 3.33 17.05 -10.23
N LEU A 314 4.28 16.18 -10.58
CA LEU A 314 5.44 16.57 -11.39
C LEU A 314 5.01 17.11 -12.75
N LEU A 315 4.09 16.41 -13.45
CA LEU A 315 3.54 16.83 -14.73
C LEU A 315 2.85 18.19 -14.62
N LEU A 316 1.94 18.38 -13.66
CA LEU A 316 1.26 19.67 -13.42
C LEU A 316 2.24 20.79 -13.01
N SER A 317 3.37 20.43 -12.43
CA SER A 317 4.45 21.35 -12.06
C SER A 317 5.40 21.67 -13.22
N GLY A 318 5.20 21.10 -14.41
CA GLY A 318 6.03 21.36 -15.59
C GLY A 318 7.28 20.48 -15.71
N ILE A 319 7.35 19.36 -14.97
CA ILE A 319 8.42 18.37 -15.07
C ILE A 319 7.87 17.10 -15.72
N GLY A 320 8.26 16.82 -16.96
CA GLY A 320 7.76 15.67 -17.72
C GLY A 320 7.96 15.81 -19.24
N PRO A 321 7.33 14.96 -20.06
CA PRO A 321 7.53 14.96 -21.50
C PRO A 321 7.04 16.28 -22.12
N LYS A 322 7.96 17.08 -22.67
CA LYS A 322 7.69 18.43 -23.20
C LYS A 322 6.42 18.51 -24.06
N ALA A 323 6.28 17.62 -25.04
CA ALA A 323 5.13 17.60 -25.96
C ALA A 323 3.78 17.29 -25.29
N GLU A 324 3.77 16.54 -24.18
CA GLU A 324 2.54 16.29 -23.40
C GLU A 324 2.17 17.50 -22.54
N LEU A 325 3.16 18.22 -22.01
CA LEU A 325 2.98 19.43 -21.22
C LEU A 325 2.48 20.60 -22.07
N GLU A 326 3.12 20.85 -23.21
CA GLU A 326 2.75 21.93 -24.15
C GLU A 326 1.33 21.75 -24.68
N LYS A 327 0.89 20.50 -24.92
CA LYS A 327 -0.49 20.17 -25.34
C LYS A 327 -1.57 20.58 -24.33
N LEU A 328 -1.21 20.73 -23.05
CA LEU A 328 -2.11 21.17 -21.98
C LEU A 328 -1.82 22.61 -21.51
N ASN A 329 -1.03 23.37 -22.29
CA ASN A 329 -0.56 24.72 -21.94
C ASN A 329 0.20 24.79 -20.60
N ILE A 330 0.86 23.70 -20.19
CA ILE A 330 1.69 23.66 -18.98
C ILE A 330 3.09 24.15 -19.34
N SER A 331 3.55 25.23 -18.71
CA SER A 331 4.91 25.75 -18.87
C SER A 331 5.94 24.70 -18.47
N VAL A 332 6.86 24.36 -19.37
CA VAL A 332 7.90 23.35 -19.15
C VAL A 332 9.01 23.92 -18.28
N VAL A 333 9.21 23.33 -17.11
CA VAL A 333 10.32 23.60 -16.18
C VAL A 333 11.50 22.68 -16.49
N LEU A 334 11.21 21.41 -16.79
CA LEU A 334 12.21 20.44 -17.22
C LEU A 334 11.56 19.36 -18.12
N ASP A 335 12.15 19.14 -19.28
CA ASP A 335 11.80 18.00 -20.13
C ASP A 335 12.36 16.70 -19.54
N ASN A 336 11.47 15.77 -19.18
CA ASN A 336 11.82 14.42 -18.75
C ASN A 336 10.77 13.44 -19.27
N GLU A 337 11.12 12.77 -20.38
CA GLU A 337 10.25 11.81 -21.07
C GLU A 337 9.78 10.62 -20.22
N PHE A 338 10.40 10.35 -19.08
CA PHE A 338 10.12 9.18 -18.23
C PHE A 338 9.11 9.45 -17.10
N VAL A 339 8.72 10.70 -16.86
CA VAL A 339 7.69 11.00 -15.85
C VAL A 339 6.35 10.41 -16.29
N GLY A 340 5.76 9.60 -15.41
CA GLY A 340 4.54 8.85 -15.69
C GLY A 340 4.74 7.60 -16.56
N LYS A 341 5.96 7.23 -16.97
CA LYS A 341 6.22 6.04 -17.81
C LYS A 341 6.55 4.79 -16.99
N ASP A 342 6.49 3.63 -17.65
CA ASP A 342 6.81 2.31 -17.10
C ASP A 342 6.04 1.99 -15.80
N VAL A 343 4.79 2.43 -15.71
CA VAL A 343 3.90 2.22 -14.56
C VAL A 343 3.34 0.80 -14.63
N ALA A 344 3.24 0.12 -13.49
CA ALA A 344 2.76 -1.25 -13.42
C ALA A 344 1.70 -1.39 -12.32
N ASP A 345 0.73 -2.28 -12.54
CA ASP A 345 -0.04 -2.89 -11.47
C ASP A 345 0.15 -4.40 -11.52
N ASN A 346 0.09 -5.06 -10.37
CA ASN A 346 0.17 -6.49 -10.29
C ASN A 346 -1.19 -7.09 -10.67
N PRO A 347 -1.30 -7.90 -11.75
CA PRO A 347 -2.53 -8.60 -12.08
C PRO A 347 -3.01 -9.46 -10.89
N LEU A 348 -4.31 -9.39 -10.63
CA LEU A 348 -5.01 -10.19 -9.66
C LEU A 348 -6.12 -10.98 -10.34
N ASN A 349 -6.17 -12.27 -10.06
CA ASN A 349 -7.27 -13.13 -10.47
C ASN A 349 -7.80 -13.88 -9.24
N THR A 350 -9.11 -14.10 -9.17
CA THR A 350 -9.76 -14.65 -7.99
C THR A 350 -10.71 -15.79 -8.34
N ILE A 351 -10.79 -16.77 -7.44
CA ILE A 351 -11.83 -17.80 -7.46
C ILE A 351 -12.64 -17.65 -6.19
N TYR A 352 -13.95 -17.44 -6.35
CA TYR A 352 -14.90 -17.54 -5.24
C TYR A 352 -15.16 -19.02 -4.94
N VAL A 353 -15.11 -19.37 -3.65
CA VAL A 353 -15.26 -20.73 -3.16
C VAL A 353 -16.37 -20.70 -2.10
N PRO A 354 -17.58 -21.21 -2.42
CA PRO A 354 -18.73 -21.20 -1.52
C PRO A 354 -18.56 -22.22 -0.39
N THR A 355 -19.17 -21.96 0.75
CA THR A 355 -19.14 -22.81 1.94
C THR A 355 -20.53 -23.28 2.35
N ASN A 356 -20.60 -24.41 3.06
CA ASN A 356 -21.85 -25.05 3.51
C ASN A 356 -22.62 -24.24 4.58
N GLY A 357 -22.07 -23.10 5.02
CA GLY A 357 -22.62 -22.20 6.01
C GLY A 357 -21.80 -20.91 6.09
N PRO A 358 -22.20 -19.96 6.95
CA PRO A 358 -21.52 -18.67 7.06
C PRO A 358 -20.08 -18.82 7.56
N VAL A 359 -19.16 -18.07 6.96
CA VAL A 359 -17.78 -17.94 7.41
C VAL A 359 -17.53 -16.58 8.05
N LYS A 360 -16.72 -16.57 9.12
CA LYS A 360 -16.26 -15.31 9.72
C LYS A 360 -15.45 -14.50 8.71
N GLN A 361 -15.67 -13.19 8.70
CA GLN A 361 -14.88 -12.27 7.91
C GLN A 361 -13.39 -12.38 8.27
N SER A 362 -12.53 -12.61 7.28
CA SER A 362 -11.07 -12.57 7.45
C SER A 362 -10.38 -12.02 6.22
N LEU A 363 -9.44 -11.10 6.44
CA LEU A 363 -8.54 -10.59 5.41
C LEU A 363 -7.26 -11.43 5.37
N ILE A 364 -6.35 -11.08 4.46
CA ILE A 364 -5.15 -11.87 4.16
C ILE A 364 -4.29 -12.00 5.41
N ALA A 365 -4.00 -13.25 5.80
CA ALA A 365 -3.09 -13.59 6.90
C ALA A 365 -2.14 -14.74 6.51
N THR A 366 -2.65 -15.73 5.77
CA THR A 366 -1.87 -16.79 5.12
C THR A 366 -1.50 -16.37 3.70
N VAL A 367 -0.25 -16.64 3.28
CA VAL A 367 0.17 -16.50 1.88
C VAL A 367 1.09 -17.64 1.45
N GLY A 368 0.90 -18.10 0.21
CA GLY A 368 1.78 -19.04 -0.48
C GLY A 368 2.67 -18.33 -1.50
N ILE A 369 3.98 -18.40 -1.33
CA ILE A 369 4.97 -17.67 -2.14
C ILE A 369 5.74 -18.67 -3.01
N THR A 370 5.48 -18.68 -4.32
CA THR A 370 6.09 -19.65 -5.24
C THR A 370 7.38 -19.14 -5.89
N LYS A 371 8.24 -20.07 -6.32
CA LYS A 371 9.42 -19.75 -7.16
C LYS A 371 9.06 -19.33 -8.59
N LYS A 372 7.80 -19.50 -9.02
CA LYS A 372 7.30 -19.15 -10.36
C LYS A 372 6.97 -17.66 -10.52
N GLY A 373 7.00 -16.87 -9.44
CA GLY A 373 6.58 -15.46 -9.46
C GLY A 373 5.06 -15.30 -9.35
N VAL A 374 4.43 -16.22 -8.62
CA VAL A 374 2.99 -16.31 -8.35
C VAL A 374 2.80 -16.35 -6.84
N TYR A 375 1.95 -15.49 -6.28
CA TYR A 375 1.62 -15.47 -4.86
C TYR A 375 0.14 -15.74 -4.65
N ILE A 376 -0.18 -16.68 -3.74
CA ILE A 376 -1.55 -17.09 -3.45
C ILE A 376 -1.97 -16.57 -2.07
N GLU A 377 -3.01 -15.74 -2.06
CA GLU A 377 -3.56 -15.08 -0.88
C GLU A 377 -5.04 -15.49 -0.70
N ALA A 378 -5.65 -15.16 0.44
CA ALA A 378 -7.04 -15.53 0.70
C ALA A 378 -7.78 -14.53 1.59
N SER A 379 -9.08 -14.37 1.35
CA SER A 379 -10.03 -13.68 2.23
C SER A 379 -11.33 -14.49 2.34
N SER A 380 -12.12 -14.25 3.39
CA SER A 380 -13.42 -14.90 3.60
C SER A 380 -14.42 -13.93 4.17
N GLY A 381 -15.71 -14.19 3.90
CA GLY A 381 -16.83 -13.42 4.43
C GLY A 381 -16.91 -11.98 3.93
N PHE A 382 -18.12 -11.45 3.98
CA PHE A 382 -18.39 -10.02 3.82
C PHE A 382 -18.68 -9.42 5.21
N GLY A 383 -18.87 -8.11 5.29
CA GLY A 383 -19.32 -7.49 6.55
C GLY A 383 -20.63 -8.12 7.01
N GLN A 384 -20.74 -8.45 8.29
CA GLN A 384 -21.92 -9.17 8.80
C GLN A 384 -23.06 -8.24 9.23
N SER A 385 -22.98 -6.94 8.91
CA SER A 385 -24.09 -6.00 9.07
C SER A 385 -25.10 -6.17 7.92
N SER A 386 -26.38 -5.88 8.20
CA SER A 386 -27.41 -5.81 7.16
C SER A 386 -27.05 -4.82 6.05
N ASP A 387 -26.28 -3.78 6.39
CA ASP A 387 -25.92 -2.72 5.44
C ASP A 387 -24.79 -3.14 4.51
N SER A 388 -23.82 -3.93 4.98
CA SER A 388 -22.83 -4.60 4.11
C SER A 388 -23.49 -5.53 3.08
N ILE A 389 -24.66 -6.07 3.38
CA ILE A 389 -25.39 -7.01 2.51
C ILE A 389 -26.39 -6.27 1.60
N ARG A 390 -26.79 -5.03 1.94
CA ARG A 390 -27.86 -4.27 1.26
C ARG A 390 -27.41 -3.01 0.51
N TRP A 391 -26.25 -2.44 0.85
CA TRP A 391 -25.75 -1.15 0.32
C TRP A 391 -24.41 -1.29 -0.42
N ASP A 392 -24.32 -2.33 -1.23
CA ASP A 392 -23.09 -2.80 -1.86
C ASP A 392 -22.71 -1.94 -3.08
N HIS A 393 -22.03 -0.80 -2.87
CA HIS A 393 -21.63 0.15 -3.94
C HIS A 393 -20.11 0.14 -4.28
N GLY A 394 -19.37 -0.91 -3.92
CA GLY A 394 -17.90 -0.93 -4.03
C GLY A 394 -17.28 -1.70 -5.19
N ILE A 395 -15.95 -1.62 -5.28
CA ILE A 395 -15.11 -2.33 -6.27
C ILE A 395 -15.21 -3.86 -6.15
N ALA A 396 -15.68 -4.38 -5.00
CA ALA A 396 -16.00 -5.79 -4.81
C ALA A 396 -17.51 -6.11 -4.94
N SER A 397 -18.36 -5.11 -5.20
CA SER A 397 -19.80 -5.29 -5.30
C SER A 397 -20.17 -6.05 -6.57
N ALA A 398 -21.09 -6.99 -6.38
CA ALA A 398 -21.75 -7.68 -7.48
C ALA A 398 -22.57 -6.73 -8.39
N GLU A 399 -22.87 -5.48 -7.97
CA GLU A 399 -23.40 -4.43 -8.85
C GLU A 399 -22.38 -4.06 -9.94
N ILE A 400 -21.17 -3.64 -9.54
CA ILE A 400 -20.21 -3.09 -10.50
C ILE A 400 -19.72 -4.17 -11.48
N GLY A 401 -19.56 -5.42 -11.03
CA GLY A 401 -19.03 -6.51 -11.85
C GLY A 401 -19.99 -7.19 -12.83
N GLN A 402 -21.30 -6.98 -12.69
CA GLN A 402 -22.28 -7.50 -13.68
C GLN A 402 -22.80 -6.41 -14.62
N LEU A 403 -22.43 -5.14 -14.43
CA LEU A 403 -22.54 -4.15 -15.51
C LEU A 403 -21.66 -4.50 -16.72
N SER A 404 -20.61 -5.32 -16.57
CA SER A 404 -19.82 -5.82 -17.69
C SER A 404 -20.37 -7.04 -18.41
N THR A 405 -21.37 -7.74 -17.86
CA THR A 405 -22.15 -8.72 -18.65
C THR A 405 -23.13 -8.03 -19.60
N ILE A 406 -23.34 -6.71 -19.44
CA ILE A 406 -24.07 -5.87 -20.40
C ILE A 406 -23.04 -5.24 -21.37
N PRO A 407 -23.17 -5.47 -22.69
CA PRO A 407 -22.32 -4.83 -23.70
C PRO A 407 -22.32 -3.30 -23.55
N PRO A 408 -21.18 -2.60 -23.75
CA PRO A 408 -21.09 -1.15 -23.49
C PRO A 408 -22.18 -0.31 -24.18
N LYS A 409 -22.57 -0.67 -25.42
CA LYS A 409 -23.65 -0.01 -26.18
C LYS A 409 -25.07 -0.22 -25.62
N GLN A 410 -25.25 -1.14 -24.68
CA GLN A 410 -26.53 -1.55 -24.10
C GLN A 410 -26.67 -1.14 -22.61
N ARG A 411 -25.68 -0.43 -22.04
CA ARG A 411 -25.69 0.07 -20.65
C ARG A 411 -26.52 1.35 -20.52
N THR A 412 -27.81 1.28 -20.88
CA THR A 412 -28.74 2.40 -20.71
C THR A 412 -29.04 2.67 -19.23
N HIS A 413 -29.63 3.83 -18.92
CA HIS A 413 -29.99 4.18 -17.54
C HIS A 413 -30.97 3.16 -16.95
N GLU A 414 -31.94 2.71 -17.75
CA GLU A 414 -32.96 1.71 -17.41
C GLU A 414 -32.31 0.35 -17.11
N ALA A 415 -31.36 -0.07 -17.95
CA ALA A 415 -30.62 -1.32 -17.75
C ALA A 415 -29.84 -1.30 -16.43
N ILE A 416 -29.16 -0.19 -16.13
CA ILE A 416 -28.42 0.02 -14.87
C ILE A 416 -29.37 0.02 -13.66
N HIS A 417 -30.53 0.69 -13.76
CA HIS A 417 -31.52 0.75 -12.68
C HIS A 417 -32.25 -0.58 -12.43
N HIS A 418 -32.65 -1.29 -13.48
CA HIS A 418 -33.23 -2.64 -13.38
C HIS A 418 -32.25 -3.58 -12.70
N PHE A 419 -30.99 -3.54 -13.15
CA PHE A 419 -29.92 -4.36 -12.61
C PHE A 419 -29.64 -4.06 -11.12
N ARG A 420 -29.55 -2.79 -10.70
CA ARG A 420 -29.48 -2.39 -9.27
C ARG A 420 -30.63 -2.96 -8.44
N ARG A 421 -31.87 -2.94 -8.96
CA ARG A 421 -33.02 -3.54 -8.28
C ARG A 421 -32.86 -5.06 -8.10
N SER A 422 -32.36 -5.77 -9.11
CA SER A 422 -32.13 -7.23 -9.06
C SER A 422 -31.09 -7.69 -8.02
N LYS A 423 -30.26 -6.77 -7.51
CA LYS A 423 -29.25 -7.05 -6.47
C LYS A 423 -29.80 -7.03 -5.06
N ARG A 424 -30.86 -6.27 -4.82
CA ARG A 424 -31.58 -6.26 -3.53
C ARG A 424 -32.29 -7.59 -3.20
N SER A 425 -32.35 -8.49 -4.18
CA SER A 425 -32.88 -9.86 -4.06
C SER A 425 -31.81 -10.96 -4.10
N LEU A 426 -30.52 -10.63 -3.92
CA LEU A 426 -29.52 -11.69 -3.73
C LEU A 426 -29.74 -12.42 -2.40
N PRO A 427 -29.76 -13.77 -2.38
CA PRO A 427 -29.91 -14.54 -1.16
C PRO A 427 -28.67 -14.39 -0.26
N HIS A 428 -28.86 -14.43 1.06
CA HIS A 428 -27.77 -14.23 2.03
C HIS A 428 -26.67 -15.31 1.90
N GLU A 429 -27.08 -16.51 1.51
CA GLU A 429 -26.26 -17.68 1.22
C GLU A 429 -25.27 -17.44 0.06
N ALA A 430 -25.55 -16.47 -0.83
CA ALA A 430 -24.60 -16.10 -1.90
C ALA A 430 -23.29 -15.50 -1.36
N PHE A 431 -23.27 -15.07 -0.09
CA PHE A 431 -22.11 -14.52 0.60
C PHE A 431 -21.44 -15.54 1.55
N PHE A 432 -21.93 -16.78 1.60
CA PHE A 432 -21.31 -17.86 2.37
C PHE A 432 -20.12 -18.43 1.59
N GLY A 433 -18.95 -17.85 1.81
CA GLY A 433 -17.71 -18.31 1.21
C GLY A 433 -16.56 -17.33 1.34
N GLY A 434 -15.54 -17.55 0.53
CA GLY A 434 -14.40 -16.67 0.45
C GLY A 434 -13.72 -16.72 -0.90
N PHE A 435 -12.71 -15.88 -1.05
CA PHE A 435 -11.89 -15.80 -2.25
C PHE A 435 -10.53 -16.41 -1.96
N ILE A 436 -10.07 -17.23 -2.89
CA ILE A 436 -8.65 -17.54 -3.04
C ILE A 436 -8.17 -16.71 -4.22
N LEU A 437 -7.08 -15.98 -4.01
CA LEU A 437 -6.59 -14.93 -4.89
C LEU A 437 -5.20 -15.30 -5.40
N GLU A 438 -4.91 -14.99 -6.65
CA GLU A 438 -3.55 -15.06 -7.19
C GLU A 438 -3.06 -13.67 -7.61
N LYS A 439 -1.83 -13.34 -7.18
CA LYS A 439 -1.07 -12.17 -7.60
C LYS A 439 0.13 -12.59 -8.46
N VAL A 440 0.17 -12.11 -9.70
CA VAL A 440 1.37 -12.16 -10.54
C VAL A 440 2.40 -11.19 -9.97
N ALA A 441 3.55 -11.71 -9.51
CA ALA A 441 4.46 -11.01 -8.59
C ALA A 441 5.23 -9.83 -9.19
N MET A 442 5.72 -9.99 -10.42
CA MET A 442 6.61 -9.06 -11.12
C MET A 442 6.11 -8.93 -12.57
N PRO A 443 5.06 -8.11 -12.80
CA PRO A 443 4.47 -7.93 -14.11
C PRO A 443 5.49 -7.29 -15.05
N LEU A 444 5.67 -7.95 -16.20
CA LEU A 444 6.44 -7.45 -17.33
C LEU A 444 5.59 -6.50 -18.20
N SER A 445 4.27 -6.66 -18.13
CA SER A 445 3.29 -5.70 -18.60
C SER A 445 3.48 -4.35 -17.89
N LYS A 446 3.73 -3.29 -18.67
CA LYS A 446 3.88 -1.90 -18.21
C LYS A 446 3.01 -0.98 -19.05
N GLY A 447 2.55 0.11 -18.46
CA GLY A 447 1.86 1.20 -19.14
C GLY A 447 2.32 2.57 -18.64
N GLN A 448 1.41 3.52 -18.56
CA GLN A 448 1.73 4.92 -18.29
C GLN A 448 0.60 5.68 -17.58
N ILE A 449 1.00 6.76 -16.93
CA ILE A 449 0.15 7.84 -16.42
C ILE A 449 0.35 9.05 -17.33
N SER A 450 -0.73 9.65 -17.78
CA SER A 450 -0.73 10.89 -18.57
C SER A 450 -1.84 11.81 -18.07
N LEU A 451 -1.59 13.12 -18.07
CA LEU A 451 -2.64 14.09 -17.80
C LEU A 451 -3.68 14.09 -18.93
N HIS A 452 -4.92 14.41 -18.59
CA HIS A 452 -6.00 14.64 -19.55
C HIS A 452 -6.65 16.03 -19.38
N ASN A 453 -6.40 16.68 -18.25
CA ASN A 453 -6.71 18.08 -17.94
C ASN A 453 -5.65 18.59 -16.94
N THR A 454 -5.80 19.84 -16.47
CA THR A 454 -4.91 20.49 -15.49
C THR A 454 -5.45 20.50 -14.05
N ASN A 455 -6.56 19.81 -13.77
CA ASN A 455 -7.16 19.76 -12.45
C ASN A 455 -6.53 18.64 -11.61
N ILE A 456 -5.94 19.00 -10.46
CA ILE A 456 -5.29 18.03 -9.55
C ILE A 456 -6.29 17.10 -8.84
N ASP A 457 -7.53 17.56 -8.62
CA ASP A 457 -8.55 16.76 -7.92
C ASP A 457 -8.99 15.54 -8.74
N ASP A 458 -8.93 15.67 -10.07
CA ASP A 458 -9.24 14.59 -11.00
C ASP A 458 -8.17 13.49 -10.98
N ASN A 459 -8.57 12.28 -11.33
CA ASN A 459 -7.62 11.20 -11.58
C ASN A 459 -6.96 11.40 -12.96
N PRO A 460 -5.64 11.24 -13.10
CA PRO A 460 -5.01 11.25 -14.42
C PRO A 460 -5.48 10.04 -15.23
N ARG A 461 -5.20 10.01 -16.53
CA ARG A 461 -5.44 8.82 -17.35
C ARG A 461 -4.34 7.80 -17.07
N ILE A 462 -4.73 6.58 -16.69
CA ILE A 462 -3.81 5.52 -16.25
C ILE A 462 -4.04 4.26 -17.07
N THR A 463 -2.96 3.74 -17.66
CA THR A 463 -2.91 2.49 -18.41
C THR A 463 -1.90 1.57 -17.74
N PHE A 464 -2.25 0.31 -17.52
CA PHE A 464 -1.32 -0.71 -17.00
C PHE A 464 -0.94 -1.77 -18.04
N ASN A 465 -1.70 -1.88 -19.14
CA ASN A 465 -1.58 -2.89 -20.18
C ASN A 465 -1.62 -4.32 -19.63
N TYR A 466 -2.58 -4.61 -18.74
CA TYR A 466 -2.69 -5.92 -18.08
C TYR A 466 -2.60 -7.07 -19.09
N PHE A 467 -1.73 -8.04 -18.82
CA PHE A 467 -1.53 -9.24 -19.66
C PHE A 467 -1.10 -8.97 -21.11
N SER A 468 -0.60 -7.77 -21.43
CA SER A 468 0.07 -7.48 -22.71
C SER A 468 1.32 -8.33 -22.93
N HIS A 469 2.02 -8.72 -21.86
CA HIS A 469 3.16 -9.62 -21.93
C HIS A 469 2.75 -11.09 -21.65
N PRO A 470 3.00 -12.06 -22.56
CA PRO A 470 2.47 -13.42 -22.45
C PRO A 470 2.98 -14.19 -21.23
N ALA A 471 4.18 -13.89 -20.74
CA ALA A 471 4.70 -14.52 -19.52
C ALA A 471 3.91 -14.15 -18.24
N ASP A 472 3.19 -13.02 -18.23
CA ASP A 472 2.31 -12.68 -17.11
C ASP A 472 1.03 -13.54 -17.15
N VAL A 473 0.47 -13.78 -18.35
CA VAL A 473 -0.65 -14.72 -18.55
C VAL A 473 -0.26 -16.13 -18.10
N ALA A 474 0.91 -16.62 -18.51
CA ALA A 474 1.41 -17.94 -18.14
C ALA A 474 1.56 -18.11 -16.61
N ARG A 475 1.98 -17.04 -15.90
CA ARG A 475 2.04 -17.01 -14.42
C ARG A 475 0.64 -17.07 -13.82
N CYS A 476 -0.31 -16.28 -14.30
CA CYS A 476 -1.70 -16.36 -13.83
C CYS A 476 -2.28 -17.77 -14.01
N VAL A 477 -2.06 -18.42 -15.17
CA VAL A 477 -2.51 -19.80 -15.43
C VAL A 477 -1.88 -20.80 -14.44
N ASP A 478 -0.57 -20.70 -14.17
CA ASP A 478 0.10 -21.49 -13.13
C ASP A 478 -0.50 -21.22 -11.73
N GLY A 479 -0.88 -19.97 -11.48
CA GLY A 479 -1.61 -19.50 -10.31
C GLY A 479 -2.96 -20.17 -10.10
N ILE A 480 -3.83 -20.08 -11.10
CA ILE A 480 -5.16 -20.70 -11.06
C ILE A 480 -5.04 -22.22 -10.87
N ARG A 481 -4.07 -22.89 -11.52
CA ARG A 481 -3.77 -24.32 -11.30
C ARG A 481 -3.27 -24.66 -9.88
N ILE A 482 -2.75 -23.70 -9.13
CA ILE A 482 -2.48 -23.88 -7.69
C ILE A 482 -3.79 -23.77 -6.91
N ILE A 483 -4.62 -22.76 -7.19
CA ILE A 483 -5.92 -22.57 -6.53
C ILE A 483 -6.82 -23.79 -6.73
N GLU A 484 -6.93 -24.33 -7.94
CA GLU A 484 -7.70 -25.55 -8.23
C GLU A 484 -7.27 -26.74 -7.34
N ARG A 485 -5.98 -26.85 -6.99
CA ARG A 485 -5.46 -27.91 -6.13
C ARG A 485 -5.72 -27.63 -4.64
N ILE A 486 -5.72 -26.36 -4.23
CA ILE A 486 -6.11 -25.96 -2.87
C ILE A 486 -7.59 -26.28 -2.65
N VAL A 487 -8.48 -25.92 -3.58
CA VAL A 487 -9.93 -26.14 -3.47
C VAL A 487 -10.28 -27.64 -3.45
N ARG A 488 -9.54 -28.47 -4.20
CA ARG A 488 -9.67 -29.93 -4.19
C ARG A 488 -9.01 -30.63 -2.99
N SER A 489 -8.30 -29.89 -2.13
CA SER A 489 -7.62 -30.49 -0.97
C SER A 489 -8.62 -30.98 0.07
N LYS A 490 -8.26 -32.02 0.83
CA LYS A 490 -9.10 -32.54 1.93
C LYS A 490 -9.41 -31.48 3.01
N HIS A 491 -8.62 -30.41 3.06
CA HIS A 491 -8.76 -29.30 3.99
C HIS A 491 -9.95 -28.38 3.63
N PHE A 492 -10.43 -28.40 2.38
CA PHE A 492 -11.65 -27.71 1.95
C PHE A 492 -12.89 -28.62 1.95
N ALA A 493 -12.73 -29.94 1.84
CA ALA A 493 -13.85 -30.89 1.81
C ALA A 493 -14.85 -30.76 2.98
N ASN A 494 -14.39 -30.35 4.18
CA ASN A 494 -15.27 -30.11 5.33
C ASN A 494 -15.93 -28.71 5.36
N LEU A 495 -15.45 -27.76 4.55
CA LEU A 495 -15.99 -26.40 4.45
C LEU A 495 -16.98 -26.26 3.29
N THR A 496 -16.86 -27.10 2.26
CA THR A 496 -17.47 -26.89 0.94
C THR A 496 -18.02 -28.20 0.36
N THR A 497 -19.25 -28.19 -0.17
CA THR A 497 -19.83 -29.28 -0.96
C THR A 497 -19.34 -29.20 -2.41
N ILE A 498 -18.10 -29.65 -2.63
CA ILE A 498 -17.40 -29.59 -3.93
C ILE A 498 -17.15 -31.01 -4.43
N ASP A 499 -17.74 -31.34 -5.57
CA ASP A 499 -17.45 -32.56 -6.33
C ASP A 499 -16.47 -32.27 -7.48
N ARG A 500 -16.25 -33.26 -8.36
CA ARG A 500 -15.29 -33.13 -9.48
C ARG A 500 -15.79 -32.24 -10.63
N GLU A 501 -17.10 -32.11 -10.79
CA GLU A 501 -17.78 -31.26 -11.78
C GLU A 501 -17.76 -29.78 -11.35
N THR A 502 -17.51 -29.54 -10.06
CA THR A 502 -17.54 -28.21 -9.46
C THR A 502 -16.42 -27.26 -9.92
N ASN A 503 -15.27 -27.73 -10.42
CA ASN A 503 -14.19 -26.81 -10.87
C ASN A 503 -14.63 -25.88 -12.02
N GLU A 504 -15.20 -26.43 -13.09
CA GLU A 504 -15.69 -25.63 -14.22
C GLU A 504 -16.83 -24.69 -13.76
N ARG A 505 -17.69 -25.16 -12.85
CA ARG A 505 -18.74 -24.35 -12.23
C ARG A 505 -18.18 -23.16 -11.43
N LEU A 506 -17.12 -23.34 -10.64
CA LEU A 506 -16.48 -22.25 -9.88
C LEU A 506 -15.79 -21.24 -10.78
N LEU A 507 -15.12 -21.68 -11.85
CA LEU A 507 -14.53 -20.79 -12.85
C LEU A 507 -15.63 -19.98 -13.58
N ASN A 508 -16.69 -20.66 -14.05
CA ASN A 508 -17.87 -20.03 -14.66
C ASN A 508 -18.53 -18.99 -13.73
N MET A 509 -18.71 -19.32 -12.46
CA MET A 509 -19.24 -18.40 -11.45
C MET A 509 -18.31 -17.19 -11.24
N SER A 510 -17.00 -17.42 -11.17
CA SER A 510 -16.00 -16.37 -10.97
C SER A 510 -15.94 -15.39 -12.16
N VAL A 511 -16.01 -15.86 -13.41
CA VAL A 511 -16.12 -14.99 -14.61
C VAL A 511 -17.38 -14.12 -14.56
N ARG A 512 -18.53 -14.72 -14.24
CA ARG A 512 -19.82 -14.01 -14.15
C ARG A 512 -19.87 -13.00 -12.99
N ALA A 513 -19.16 -13.26 -11.89
CA ALA A 513 -19.12 -12.39 -10.72
C ALA A 513 -18.03 -11.30 -10.77
N ASN A 514 -17.01 -11.45 -11.62
CA ASN A 514 -15.80 -10.61 -11.60
C ASN A 514 -16.08 -9.10 -11.83
N VAL A 515 -15.33 -8.23 -11.12
CA VAL A 515 -15.55 -6.78 -11.13
C VAL A 515 -14.53 -6.01 -11.98
N ASN A 516 -14.70 -6.09 -13.30
CA ASN A 516 -14.03 -5.25 -14.29
C ASN A 516 -15.00 -4.85 -15.42
N LEU A 517 -14.58 -3.98 -16.35
CA LEU A 517 -15.33 -3.58 -17.54
C LEU A 517 -14.93 -4.31 -18.84
N LEU A 518 -14.02 -5.29 -18.76
CA LEU A 518 -13.50 -6.00 -19.92
C LEU A 518 -14.60 -6.87 -20.58
N PRO A 519 -14.51 -7.14 -21.89
CA PRO A 519 -15.35 -8.14 -22.55
C PRO A 519 -15.12 -9.52 -21.93
N LYS A 520 -16.21 -10.22 -21.58
CA LYS A 520 -16.19 -11.54 -20.95
C LYS A 520 -16.63 -12.62 -21.93
N HIS A 521 -15.83 -13.67 -22.06
CA HIS A 521 -16.04 -14.83 -22.93
C HIS A 521 -16.68 -15.96 -22.12
N THR A 522 -17.91 -15.75 -21.63
CA THR A 522 -18.61 -16.68 -20.72
C THR A 522 -18.88 -18.08 -21.29
N ASN A 523 -18.56 -18.30 -22.57
CA ASN A 523 -18.72 -19.55 -23.30
C ASN A 523 -17.38 -20.26 -23.58
N ASP A 524 -16.23 -19.64 -23.28
CA ASP A 524 -14.88 -20.21 -23.41
C ASP A 524 -14.16 -20.21 -22.05
N THR A 525 -14.65 -21.02 -21.12
CA THR A 525 -14.05 -21.20 -19.79
C THR A 525 -13.13 -22.42 -19.71
N ARG A 526 -12.91 -23.13 -20.82
CA ARG A 526 -11.89 -24.18 -20.94
C ARG A 526 -10.47 -23.60 -21.01
N SER A 527 -10.33 -22.39 -21.54
CA SER A 527 -9.04 -21.69 -21.58
C SER A 527 -8.78 -20.94 -20.27
N LEU A 528 -7.83 -21.44 -19.45
CA LEU A 528 -7.35 -20.70 -18.27
C LEU A 528 -6.67 -19.37 -18.65
N GLU A 529 -6.13 -19.24 -19.87
CA GLU A 529 -5.58 -17.97 -20.37
C GLU A 529 -6.69 -16.94 -20.59
N GLN A 530 -7.83 -17.38 -21.14
CA GLN A 530 -8.98 -16.50 -21.35
C GLN A 530 -9.65 -16.16 -20.01
N PHE A 531 -9.76 -17.13 -19.09
CA PHE A 531 -10.16 -16.86 -17.70
C PHE A 531 -9.28 -15.77 -17.05
N CYS A 532 -7.95 -15.85 -17.19
CA CYS A 532 -7.03 -14.85 -16.65
C CYS A 532 -7.32 -13.45 -17.23
N LYS A 533 -7.48 -13.33 -18.56
CA LYS A 533 -7.77 -12.05 -19.22
C LYS A 533 -9.15 -11.49 -18.83
N ASP A 534 -10.18 -12.31 -18.86
CA ASP A 534 -11.57 -11.92 -18.56
C ASP A 534 -11.77 -11.52 -17.09
N THR A 535 -11.02 -12.11 -16.17
CA THR A 535 -11.20 -11.93 -14.72
C THR A 535 -10.13 -11.06 -14.06
N VAL A 536 -9.28 -10.39 -14.85
CA VAL A 536 -8.23 -9.54 -14.31
C VAL A 536 -8.83 -8.38 -13.52
N ILE A 537 -8.35 -8.22 -12.30
CA ILE A 537 -8.56 -7.06 -11.45
C ILE A 537 -7.20 -6.59 -10.89
N THR A 538 -7.22 -5.50 -10.14
CA THR A 538 -6.05 -4.98 -9.41
C THR A 538 -5.92 -5.66 -8.05
N ILE A 539 -4.69 -5.87 -7.54
CA ILE A 539 -4.45 -6.10 -6.09
C ILE A 539 -4.07 -4.80 -5.35
N TRP A 540 -4.32 -3.65 -5.96
CA TRP A 540 -3.99 -2.31 -5.45
C TRP A 540 -2.50 -2.13 -5.09
N HIS A 541 -1.60 -2.83 -5.79
CA HIS A 541 -0.16 -2.80 -5.57
C HIS A 541 0.60 -2.10 -6.71
N TYR A 542 -0.05 -1.15 -7.38
CA TYR A 542 0.53 -0.37 -8.47
C TYR A 542 1.72 0.50 -8.03
N HIS A 543 2.67 0.65 -8.94
CA HIS A 543 3.99 1.25 -8.70
C HIS A 543 4.61 1.78 -10.01
N GLY A 544 5.68 2.57 -9.88
CA GLY A 544 6.37 3.19 -11.03
C GLY A 544 5.86 4.58 -11.41
N GLY A 545 6.43 5.16 -12.48
CA GLY A 545 6.12 6.52 -12.95
C GLY A 545 7.12 7.61 -12.52
N CYS A 546 7.93 7.36 -11.50
CA CYS A 546 9.03 8.24 -11.05
C CYS A 546 10.32 7.44 -10.78
N HIS A 547 10.65 6.50 -11.66
CA HIS A 547 11.68 5.48 -11.44
C HIS A 547 13.09 6.03 -11.11
N VAL A 548 13.78 5.32 -10.22
CA VAL A 548 15.21 5.57 -9.92
C VAL A 548 16.07 5.30 -11.17
N GLY A 549 16.99 6.20 -11.48
CA GLY A 549 17.81 6.16 -12.70
C GLY A 549 17.13 6.70 -13.96
N ARG A 550 15.89 7.21 -13.87
CA ARG A 550 15.13 7.78 -15.00
C ARG A 550 14.52 9.14 -14.66
N VAL A 551 13.78 9.22 -13.55
CA VAL A 551 13.18 10.47 -13.03
C VAL A 551 13.94 10.98 -11.81
N VAL A 552 14.36 10.07 -10.92
CA VAL A 552 15.16 10.41 -9.74
C VAL A 552 16.52 9.71 -9.69
N GLY A 553 17.53 10.31 -9.08
CA GLY A 553 18.83 9.70 -8.82
C GLY A 553 18.80 8.64 -7.70
N PRO A 554 19.92 7.94 -7.43
CA PRO A 554 20.04 6.96 -6.33
C PRO A 554 19.88 7.55 -4.91
N ASP A 555 19.89 8.88 -4.78
CA ASP A 555 19.55 9.61 -3.56
C ASP A 555 18.12 10.17 -3.57
N TYR A 556 17.29 9.74 -4.53
CA TYR A 556 15.88 10.10 -4.72
C TYR A 556 15.63 11.57 -5.08
N ARG A 557 16.66 12.34 -5.45
CA ARG A 557 16.51 13.68 -6.04
C ARG A 557 16.00 13.61 -7.47
N VAL A 558 15.08 14.49 -7.85
CA VAL A 558 14.66 14.64 -9.25
C VAL A 558 15.85 15.11 -10.10
N PHE A 559 16.10 14.44 -11.23
CA PHE A 559 17.19 14.84 -12.13
C PHE A 559 16.98 16.27 -12.63
N GLY A 560 18.06 17.03 -12.81
CA GLY A 560 18.01 18.41 -13.31
C GLY A 560 17.44 19.46 -12.34
N VAL A 561 16.82 19.07 -11.23
CA VAL A 561 16.10 19.99 -10.32
C VAL A 561 16.73 20.05 -8.92
N GLY A 562 17.01 21.26 -8.45
CA GLY A 562 17.46 21.54 -7.09
C GLY A 562 16.33 21.45 -6.06
N SER A 563 16.66 21.06 -4.82
CA SER A 563 15.73 21.02 -3.68
C SER A 563 14.44 20.20 -3.87
N LEU A 564 14.41 19.21 -4.76
CA LEU A 564 13.25 18.34 -4.99
C LEU A 564 13.60 16.85 -4.94
N ARG A 565 12.78 16.05 -4.24
CA ARG A 565 12.85 14.58 -4.18
C ARG A 565 11.49 13.92 -4.38
N VAL A 566 11.48 12.64 -4.74
CA VAL A 566 10.28 11.77 -4.70
C VAL A 566 10.58 10.55 -3.84
N VAL A 567 9.75 10.25 -2.84
CA VAL A 567 9.95 9.13 -1.88
C VAL A 567 8.64 8.39 -1.64
N ASP A 568 8.21 7.60 -2.63
CA ASP A 568 7.09 6.66 -2.51
C ASP A 568 7.17 5.56 -3.59
N GLY A 569 6.12 4.72 -3.68
CA GLY A 569 6.06 3.58 -4.62
C GLY A 569 6.13 3.93 -6.12
N SER A 570 6.01 5.22 -6.49
CA SER A 570 6.31 5.69 -7.85
C SER A 570 7.75 5.43 -8.29
N THR A 571 8.66 5.24 -7.33
CA THR A 571 10.10 5.07 -7.58
C THR A 571 10.52 3.61 -7.84
N PHE A 572 9.60 2.65 -7.72
CA PHE A 572 9.89 1.22 -7.84
C PHE A 572 9.64 0.68 -9.27
N TYR A 573 10.59 -0.08 -9.81
CA TYR A 573 10.41 -0.90 -11.02
C TYR A 573 9.57 -2.16 -10.80
N ASP A 574 9.60 -2.71 -9.57
CA ASP A 574 8.95 -3.97 -9.19
C ASP A 574 8.27 -3.86 -7.82
N SER A 575 7.20 -4.62 -7.64
CA SER A 575 6.53 -4.79 -6.35
C SER A 575 7.47 -5.50 -5.34
N PRO A 576 7.76 -4.92 -4.15
CA PRO A 576 8.75 -5.46 -3.19
C PRO A 576 8.34 -6.75 -2.46
N GLY A 577 7.41 -7.56 -2.98
CA GLY A 577 6.96 -8.80 -2.36
C GLY A 577 5.47 -9.05 -2.60
N THR A 578 4.81 -9.72 -1.66
CA THR A 578 3.36 -10.01 -1.75
C THR A 578 2.54 -8.73 -1.51
N ASN A 579 2.84 -8.00 -0.43
CA ASN A 579 2.27 -6.69 -0.13
C ASN A 579 3.38 -5.63 0.07
N PRO A 580 3.30 -4.44 -0.54
CA PRO A 580 4.35 -3.43 -0.49
C PRO A 580 4.34 -2.53 0.75
N GLN A 581 3.26 -2.51 1.56
CA GLN A 581 3.04 -1.45 2.55
C GLN A 581 4.18 -1.31 3.58
N ALA A 582 4.71 -2.44 4.05
CA ALA A 582 5.81 -2.46 5.02
C ALA A 582 7.05 -1.79 4.43
N THR A 583 7.36 -2.09 3.17
CA THR A 583 8.52 -1.57 2.45
C THR A 583 8.38 -0.10 2.11
N VAL A 584 7.17 0.38 1.80
CA VAL A 584 6.91 1.81 1.56
C VAL A 584 7.01 2.62 2.88
N MET A 585 6.46 2.11 3.98
CA MET A 585 6.66 2.73 5.32
C MET A 585 8.14 2.73 5.72
N MET A 586 8.82 1.60 5.51
CA MET A 586 10.24 1.42 5.82
C MET A 586 11.09 2.39 5.00
N MET A 587 10.83 2.54 3.71
CA MET A 587 11.52 3.50 2.84
C MET A 587 11.36 4.95 3.32
N GLY A 588 10.16 5.36 3.75
CA GLY A 588 9.93 6.70 4.31
C GLY A 588 10.84 6.98 5.51
N ARG A 589 10.86 6.06 6.48
CA ARG A 589 11.78 6.16 7.63
C ARG A 589 13.25 6.08 7.24
N TYR A 590 13.61 5.10 6.40
CA TYR A 590 14.97 4.88 5.90
C TYR A 590 15.53 6.15 5.27
N MET A 591 14.75 6.81 4.40
CA MET A 591 15.14 8.05 3.75
C MET A 591 15.25 9.21 4.74
N GLY A 592 14.33 9.31 5.72
CA GLY A 592 14.45 10.26 6.82
C GLY A 592 15.77 10.09 7.60
N VAL A 593 16.10 8.86 8.03
CA VAL A 593 17.35 8.59 8.76
C VAL A 593 18.58 8.83 7.88
N LYS A 594 18.54 8.44 6.60
CA LYS A 594 19.62 8.70 5.62
C LYS A 594 19.87 10.21 5.47
N ILE A 595 18.82 11.00 5.27
CA ILE A 595 18.90 12.46 5.17
C ILE A 595 19.48 13.06 6.45
N LEU A 596 18.97 12.69 7.63
CA LEU A 596 19.52 13.19 8.90
C LEU A 596 21.02 12.85 9.05
N ARG A 597 21.44 11.61 8.76
CA ARG A 597 22.85 11.19 8.83
C ARG A 597 23.73 11.96 7.84
N GLU A 598 23.29 12.13 6.60
CA GLU A 598 24.01 12.93 5.58
C GLU A 598 24.16 14.40 6.01
N ARG A 599 23.13 14.97 6.63
CA ARG A 599 23.06 16.39 6.99
C ARG A 599 23.86 16.72 8.25
N LEU A 600 23.78 15.86 9.28
CA LEU A 600 24.53 15.96 10.54
C LEU A 600 25.99 15.54 10.37
N GLY A 601 26.29 14.45 9.64
CA GLY A 601 27.67 14.03 9.37
C GLY A 601 28.48 15.11 8.64
N LYS A 602 27.86 15.77 7.65
CA LYS A 602 28.47 16.93 6.97
C LYS A 602 28.63 18.15 7.89
N ALA A 603 27.75 18.34 8.89
CA ALA A 603 27.90 19.43 9.86
C ALA A 603 29.04 19.16 10.86
N ALA A 604 29.23 17.90 11.24
CA ALA A 604 30.32 17.45 12.13
C ALA A 604 31.70 17.31 11.44
N GLY A 605 31.87 17.84 10.21
CA GLY A 605 33.12 17.74 9.45
C GLY A 605 33.48 16.34 8.93
N VAL A 606 32.65 15.32 9.20
CA VAL A 606 32.90 13.94 8.77
C VAL A 606 32.63 13.82 7.27
N ARG A 607 33.68 13.91 6.46
CA ARG A 607 33.62 13.53 5.03
C ARG A 607 33.25 12.06 4.95
N GLY A 608 32.03 11.77 4.51
CA GLY A 608 31.51 10.42 4.37
C GLY A 608 32.36 9.58 3.43
N GLY A 609 33.16 8.67 3.98
CA GLY A 609 33.97 7.72 3.25
C GLY A 609 33.14 6.64 2.59
N VAL A 610 32.52 6.96 1.45
CA VAL A 610 32.12 5.97 0.44
C VAL A 610 32.88 6.31 -0.83
N ALA A 611 34.11 5.79 -0.91
CA ALA A 611 34.85 5.82 -2.16
C ALA A 611 34.09 4.92 -3.17
N ALA A 612 33.59 5.53 -4.24
CA ALA A 612 33.18 4.78 -5.42
C ALA A 612 34.44 4.20 -6.08
N GLY A 613 34.84 3.01 -5.60
CA GLY A 613 35.99 2.24 -6.09
C GLY A 613 35.73 1.63 -7.47
N GLY A 614 35.51 2.49 -8.48
CA GLY A 614 35.34 2.12 -9.87
C GLY A 614 36.17 3.05 -10.74
N ARG A 615 37.45 2.70 -10.98
CA ARG A 615 38.27 3.38 -11.98
C ARG A 615 37.67 3.14 -13.36
N SER A 616 36.92 4.10 -13.89
CA SER A 616 36.69 4.18 -15.33
C SER A 616 37.88 4.91 -15.95
N SER A 617 38.76 4.15 -16.60
CA SER A 617 39.83 4.71 -17.43
C SER A 617 39.21 5.25 -18.72
N ALA A 618 39.28 6.56 -18.93
CA ALA A 618 38.97 7.15 -20.22
C ALA A 618 40.03 6.71 -21.25
N LEU A 619 39.57 6.10 -22.35
CA LEU A 619 40.28 6.07 -23.63
C LEU A 619 39.26 6.29 -24.75
N CYS A 620 39.68 7.01 -25.78
CA CYS A 620 38.81 7.71 -26.72
C CYS A 620 38.37 6.86 -27.93
N ASN A 621 37.32 7.36 -28.60
CA ASN A 621 37.04 7.32 -30.04
C ASN A 621 37.41 6.07 -30.86
N GLY A 622 36.39 5.43 -31.44
CA GLY A 622 36.51 4.56 -32.61
C GLY A 622 35.15 4.48 -33.31
N SER A 623 35.09 4.81 -34.60
CA SER A 623 33.84 4.85 -35.38
C SER A 623 33.28 3.45 -35.67
N TYR A 624 31.95 3.34 -35.69
CA TYR A 624 31.29 2.22 -36.35
C TYR A 624 31.48 2.33 -37.86
N ASN A 625 31.93 1.24 -38.48
CA ASN A 625 31.74 1.01 -39.92
C ASN A 625 31.60 -0.49 -40.19
N ASN A 626 30.70 -0.84 -41.11
CA ASN A 626 30.49 -2.22 -41.54
C ASN A 626 31.71 -2.75 -42.31
N ASN A 627 32.09 -4.02 -42.11
CA ASN A 627 32.07 -4.96 -43.22
C ASN A 627 32.28 -6.44 -42.84
N THR A 628 31.56 -7.23 -43.64
CA THR A 628 31.53 -8.66 -43.95
C THR A 628 32.87 -9.41 -44.02
N LEU A 629 32.83 -10.70 -43.60
CA LEU A 629 33.61 -11.86 -44.09
C LEU A 629 35.17 -11.87 -44.02
N VAL A 630 35.74 -12.96 -43.50
CA VAL A 630 36.43 -14.04 -44.28
C VAL A 630 37.03 -15.08 -43.31
N ILE A 631 36.95 -16.36 -43.70
CA ILE A 631 37.57 -17.51 -43.02
C ILE A 631 39.04 -17.63 -43.47
N SER A 632 39.98 -17.90 -42.56
CA SER A 632 41.22 -18.60 -42.92
C SER A 632 41.73 -19.49 -41.79
N ASN A 633 42.32 -20.63 -42.17
CA ASN A 633 42.81 -21.68 -41.28
C ASN A 633 44.23 -21.40 -40.78
N GLY A 634 44.56 -21.92 -39.59
CA GLY A 634 45.94 -22.00 -39.08
C GLY A 634 46.05 -23.10 -38.03
N GLN A 635 46.63 -24.24 -38.38
CA GLN A 635 46.73 -25.41 -37.50
C GLN A 635 47.71 -25.18 -36.33
N GLN A 636 47.41 -25.76 -35.17
CA GLN A 636 48.46 -26.33 -34.32
C GLN A 636 47.98 -27.60 -33.61
N GLN A 637 48.92 -28.51 -33.37
CA GLN A 637 48.67 -29.94 -33.18
C GLN A 637 48.22 -30.30 -31.75
N ARG A 638 47.43 -31.37 -31.63
CA ARG A 638 47.28 -32.16 -30.40
C ARG A 638 47.87 -33.55 -30.62
N HIS A 639 48.75 -33.99 -29.73
CA HIS A 639 48.97 -35.42 -29.48
C HIS A 639 48.50 -35.75 -28.06
N MET A 640 47.61 -36.74 -27.93
CA MET A 640 47.24 -37.33 -26.65
C MET A 640 48.14 -38.54 -26.38
N GLY A 641 48.52 -38.72 -25.11
CA GLY A 641 49.31 -39.85 -24.64
C GLY A 641 49.27 -39.97 -23.11
N MET A 642 48.23 -40.63 -22.60
CA MET A 642 48.21 -41.27 -21.28
C MET A 642 48.47 -42.79 -21.46
N PRO A 643 48.70 -43.60 -20.40
CA PRO A 643 48.98 -43.29 -18.99
C PRO A 643 50.22 -44.05 -18.43
N THR A 644 50.64 -43.82 -17.18
CA THR A 644 51.26 -44.89 -16.35
C THR A 644 51.16 -44.67 -14.83
N LYS A 645 51.36 -45.77 -14.08
CA LYS A 645 51.18 -45.95 -12.62
C LYS A 645 52.38 -45.46 -11.77
N GLY A 646 52.16 -45.24 -10.46
CA GLY A 646 53.25 -45.20 -9.46
C GLY A 646 53.07 -44.14 -8.34
N ASN A 647 52.34 -44.35 -7.24
CA ASN A 647 52.65 -45.16 -6.04
C ASN A 647 53.46 -44.42 -4.94
N ARG A 648 52.80 -44.18 -3.79
CA ARG A 648 53.29 -44.16 -2.38
C ARG A 648 54.04 -42.96 -1.75
N ARG A 649 53.54 -42.62 -0.54
CA ARG A 649 54.24 -42.19 0.71
C ARG A 649 54.77 -40.72 0.76
N THR A 650 54.75 -39.98 1.89
CA THR A 650 54.23 -40.17 3.28
C THR A 650 54.21 -38.83 4.06
N SER A 651 53.54 -38.81 5.23
CA SER A 651 53.75 -37.88 6.38
C SER A 651 53.17 -36.45 6.27
N ALA A 652 52.60 -35.81 7.31
CA ALA A 652 52.29 -36.24 8.69
C ALA A 652 51.08 -35.46 9.31
N ALA A 653 50.71 -35.84 10.55
CA ALA A 653 49.63 -35.31 11.43
C ALA A 653 49.70 -33.78 11.73
N ALA A 654 48.74 -33.10 12.38
CA ALA A 654 47.61 -33.49 13.27
C ALA A 654 46.43 -32.48 13.10
N LEU A 655 45.13 -32.82 13.18
CA LEU A 655 44.27 -33.38 14.25
C LEU A 655 43.75 -32.35 15.31
N CYS A 656 42.42 -32.09 15.25
CA CYS A 656 41.50 -31.69 16.35
C CYS A 656 41.69 -30.30 17.04
N LYS A 657 40.63 -29.49 17.27
CA LYS A 657 39.40 -29.85 18.00
C LYS A 657 38.21 -28.90 17.76
N ILE A 658 37.01 -29.44 17.94
CA ILE A 658 35.75 -28.73 18.18
C ILE A 658 35.80 -28.03 19.55
N HIS A 659 35.16 -26.85 19.69
CA HIS A 659 34.70 -26.38 20.99
C HIS A 659 33.35 -25.66 20.93
N CYS A 660 32.35 -26.26 21.59
CA CYS A 660 31.23 -25.51 22.14
C CYS A 660 31.72 -24.63 23.29
N PHE A 661 31.02 -23.53 23.56
CA PHE A 661 31.04 -22.90 24.87
C PHE A 661 29.61 -22.60 25.34
N CYS A 662 29.31 -23.05 26.56
CA CYS A 662 28.09 -22.74 27.29
C CYS A 662 28.49 -22.54 28.76
N TRP A 663 28.19 -21.38 29.31
CA TRP A 663 28.38 -21.04 30.73
C TRP A 663 27.55 -19.79 31.02
N GLN A 664 26.85 -19.61 32.13
CA GLN A 664 26.18 -20.49 33.09
C GLN A 664 25.29 -19.54 33.94
N ARG A 665 24.21 -20.04 34.54
CA ARG A 665 23.27 -19.22 35.33
C ARG A 665 23.85 -18.74 36.66
N ARG A 666 23.34 -17.62 37.20
CA ARG A 666 23.03 -17.49 38.64
C ARG A 666 21.56 -17.13 38.85
N LYS A 667 21.04 -17.51 40.03
CA LYS A 667 19.62 -17.50 40.42
C LYS A 667 19.28 -16.29 41.30
N ALA A 668 18.03 -15.83 41.25
CA ALA A 668 17.20 -15.41 42.39
C ALA A 668 15.73 -15.59 41.94
N VAL A 669 15.03 -16.65 42.38
CA VAL A 669 14.13 -16.72 43.57
C VAL A 669 12.80 -16.00 43.33
N ALA A 670 11.70 -16.70 43.64
CA ALA A 670 10.32 -16.26 43.47
C ALA A 670 9.52 -16.40 44.77
N THR A 671 8.75 -15.37 45.09
CA THR A 671 7.63 -15.23 46.07
C THR A 671 7.24 -13.75 46.01
N VAL A 672 5.98 -13.31 45.95
CA VAL A 672 4.66 -13.99 46.01
C VAL A 672 3.85 -13.59 44.77
#